data_AF-A0A7C3EAK4-F1
#
_entry.id   AF-A0A7C3EAK4-F1
#
_cell.length_a   1.000
_cell.length_b   1.000
_cell.length_c   1.000
_cell.angle_alpha   90.00
_cell.angle_beta   90.00
_cell.angle_gamma   90.00
#
_symmetry.space_group_name_H-M   'P 1'
#
loop_
_entity.id
_entity.type
_entity.pdbx_description
1 polymer ?
#
loop_
_entity_poly.entity_id
_entity_poly.type
_entity_poly.pdbx_seq_one_letter_code
_entity_poly.pdbx_strand_id
1 'polypeptide(L)'
;MKAENRKWGKLFLILLMGLILFSPSSSAAQVKVGVLFAVHGGFDQFSRQHLWDASAQMFSYEPNHAVYQYALWCPAAWPTFLEQEQALKEIPKYEFEYARIGGTDPFGMLTQQQLADMIDEIGKYTCDVTFEFDWVGWMSGDDPSHYVYPRFIYNKPAGWAPPKWACAAPSNYMNYCGEGDNGNPNPWPDCDPQRYNVDGPVERLLNKGVAEIILIDLTVGGMRFSKTYDIYKKVKLCLSDHGQSSMPMKWINDYNNLMQNSYPTDPANWTPQWSYAKKTGPYVDPSVPLSGNPNLITTDPMLTTLNVEAIEAGMNKNVAANQTGVLLLNHALVDWAEYFDPKINDTVALNQNIEASLVAKGFNPDNIVGAYMGIKEIGTAEGGPSTGVELTRNMRGENLGHAWLYETNKQLPAGKWGYKYWDALEYLKNRGVQHIVIGFPQIITDSVLQLVEIPNQIGKEIGIKTWLKWGTFDYSTYPGVGHPFADYWGNWVDTQCNVIGGTGKEPCCFQMEGCGGSQPYPPLRQTTGARTALDPSLAYDLSDYGHLGYDPALGPPNPDMPVQNQYTGTWEMYKPASARPEVGEMLAKHILNEFECTSTTTTTVPATVINLQDFQAIPGNRKVTLIWTTASEIDNVGFNIYRSSEKDGSYDRINAELIPAKGSPATSSTYQFTDKPVRNRKTYWYKLEDIDTQGKVTMHGPVSAKPGFFAVLSRK
;
A
#
# COMPACT_ATOMS: atom_id res chain seq x y z
N MET A 1 -87.11 -22.40 47.52
CA MET A 1 -87.41 -21.71 46.24
C MET A 1 -86.25 -21.99 45.28
N LYS A 2 -86.43 -22.33 43.99
CA LYS A 2 -86.96 -21.51 42.87
C LYS A 2 -86.19 -20.17 42.74
N ALA A 3 -85.71 -19.71 41.59
CA ALA A 3 -85.60 -20.24 40.21
C ALA A 3 -84.68 -19.25 39.43
N GLU A 4 -84.01 -19.50 38.30
CA GLU A 4 -83.68 -20.68 37.46
C GLU A 4 -82.48 -20.26 36.53
N ASN A 5 -82.00 -20.94 35.48
CA ASN A 5 -82.48 -22.09 34.68
C ASN A 5 -81.33 -23.04 34.27
N ARG A 6 -81.41 -23.74 33.13
CA ARG A 6 -80.52 -24.86 32.74
C ARG A 6 -79.79 -24.76 31.39
N LYS A 7 -78.64 -25.43 31.38
CA LYS A 7 -77.87 -25.91 30.22
C LYS A 7 -78.76 -26.49 29.10
N TRP A 8 -78.38 -26.24 27.85
CA TRP A 8 -78.65 -27.14 26.72
C TRP A 8 -77.35 -27.82 26.29
N GLY A 9 -77.43 -29.08 25.89
CA GLY A 9 -76.32 -29.83 25.31
C GLY A 9 -76.76 -30.56 24.05
N LYS A 10 -75.98 -30.40 22.98
CA LYS A 10 -75.98 -31.24 21.77
C LYS A 10 -74.52 -31.50 21.44
N LEU A 11 -74.08 -32.75 21.59
CA LEU A 11 -73.85 -33.70 20.49
C LEU A 11 -72.67 -33.30 19.59
N PHE A 12 -71.61 -34.09 19.65
CA PHE A 12 -70.50 -34.07 18.68
C PHE A 12 -71.02 -34.45 17.27
N LEU A 13 -70.58 -33.74 16.24
CA LEU A 13 -69.97 -34.40 15.08
C LEU A 13 -68.94 -33.49 14.39
N ILE A 14 -67.89 -34.14 13.90
CA ILE A 14 -66.66 -33.57 13.37
C ILE A 14 -66.89 -32.75 12.09
N LEU A 15 -66.17 -31.63 11.95
CA LEU A 15 -65.61 -31.21 10.67
C LEU A 15 -64.15 -30.80 10.87
N LEU A 16 -63.25 -31.25 10.00
CA LEU A 16 -61.84 -30.80 10.02
C LEU A 16 -61.73 -29.42 9.40
N MET A 17 -61.07 -28.49 10.11
CA MET A 17 -60.43 -27.33 9.51
C MET A 17 -59.00 -27.30 10.03
N GLY A 18 -58.03 -27.55 9.15
CA GLY A 18 -56.62 -27.58 9.53
C GLY A 18 -56.10 -26.16 9.74
N LEU A 19 -55.89 -25.77 11.00
CA LEU A 19 -55.02 -24.63 11.28
C LEU A 19 -53.59 -25.04 10.90
N ILE A 20 -53.11 -24.51 9.78
CA ILE A 20 -51.67 -24.42 9.55
C ILE A 20 -51.14 -23.45 10.61
N LEU A 21 -50.46 -24.00 11.62
CA LEU A 21 -49.69 -23.21 12.56
C LEU A 21 -48.49 -22.64 11.81
N PHE A 22 -48.67 -21.44 11.25
CA PHE A 22 -47.56 -20.54 10.97
C PHE A 22 -46.93 -20.14 12.31
N SER A 23 -46.05 -20.99 12.83
CA SER A 23 -45.00 -20.53 13.73
C SER A 23 -44.26 -19.41 13.01
N PRO A 24 -44.20 -18.18 13.53
CA PRO A 24 -43.28 -17.20 12.99
C PRO A 24 -41.88 -17.77 13.20
N SER A 25 -41.21 -18.14 12.12
CA SER A 25 -39.79 -18.44 12.15
C SER A 25 -39.08 -17.19 12.63
N SER A 26 -38.69 -17.17 13.89
CA SER A 26 -37.83 -16.12 14.43
C SER A 26 -36.52 -16.19 13.69
N SER A 27 -36.34 -15.34 12.68
CA SER A 27 -35.01 -15.06 12.15
C SER A 27 -34.15 -14.69 13.34
N ALA A 28 -33.05 -15.42 13.54
CA ALA A 28 -32.01 -14.90 14.41
C ALA A 28 -31.63 -13.51 13.89
N ALA A 29 -31.34 -12.58 14.80
CA ALA A 29 -30.74 -11.32 14.38
C ALA A 29 -29.40 -11.65 13.73
N GLN A 30 -29.21 -11.20 12.50
CA GLN A 30 -28.01 -11.46 11.74
C GLN A 30 -26.80 -10.85 12.44
N VAL A 31 -25.67 -11.56 12.49
CA VAL A 31 -24.47 -11.06 13.19
C VAL A 31 -23.99 -9.79 12.48
N LYS A 32 -23.70 -8.74 13.26
CA LYS A 32 -23.10 -7.51 12.77
C LYS A 32 -21.58 -7.57 12.87
N VAL A 33 -20.90 -7.45 11.73
CA VAL A 33 -19.44 -7.41 11.62
C VAL A 33 -19.03 -5.97 11.33
N GLY A 34 -18.16 -5.41 12.17
CA GLY A 34 -17.55 -4.11 11.93
C GLY A 34 -16.32 -4.24 11.04
N VAL A 35 -16.30 -3.58 9.89
CA VAL A 35 -15.14 -3.54 9.00
C VAL A 35 -14.42 -2.21 9.20
N LEU A 36 -13.17 -2.28 9.67
CA LEU A 36 -12.24 -1.16 9.76
C LEU A 36 -11.27 -1.22 8.58
N PHE A 37 -11.42 -0.28 7.65
CA PHE A 37 -10.41 -0.05 6.61
C PHE A 37 -9.30 0.84 7.15
N ALA A 38 -8.10 0.27 7.35
CA ALA A 38 -6.97 0.97 7.94
C ALA A 38 -6.00 1.53 6.89
N VAL A 39 -5.58 2.78 7.12
CA VAL A 39 -4.66 3.52 6.26
C VAL A 39 -3.62 4.27 7.10
N HIS A 40 -2.56 4.75 6.43
CA HIS A 40 -1.62 5.67 7.09
C HIS A 40 -2.34 6.96 7.51
N GLY A 41 -3.14 7.53 6.60
CA GLY A 41 -3.76 8.84 6.77
C GLY A 41 -2.73 9.98 6.81
N GLY A 42 -3.19 11.18 7.10
CA GLY A 42 -2.34 12.37 7.10
C GLY A 42 -3.12 13.61 7.53
N PHE A 43 -3.25 14.55 6.60
CA PHE A 43 -4.21 15.65 6.64
C PHE A 43 -4.45 16.14 5.20
N ASP A 44 -5.70 16.35 4.79
CA ASP A 44 -6.03 16.77 3.42
C ASP A 44 -5.50 18.19 3.13
N GLN A 45 -5.31 19.03 4.16
CA GLN A 45 -4.67 20.34 4.04
C GLN A 45 -3.62 20.53 5.15
N PHE A 46 -2.47 21.13 4.82
CA PHE A 46 -1.48 21.47 5.85
C PHE A 46 -1.96 22.63 6.73
N SER A 47 -1.93 22.42 8.04
CA SER A 47 -2.04 23.50 9.03
C SER A 47 -1.11 23.22 10.22
N ARG A 48 -0.75 24.28 10.96
CA ARG A 48 0.06 24.16 12.19
C ARG A 48 -0.67 23.33 13.27
N GLN A 49 -2.00 23.34 13.27
CA GLN A 49 -2.81 22.46 14.11
C GLN A 49 -2.66 21.00 13.70
N HIS A 50 -2.80 20.69 12.41
CA HIS A 50 -2.81 19.29 11.96
C HIS A 50 -1.45 18.61 12.21
N LEU A 51 -0.35 19.35 12.08
CA LEU A 51 0.97 18.88 12.46
C LEU A 51 1.14 18.71 13.99
N TRP A 52 0.53 19.58 14.80
CA TRP A 52 0.53 19.46 16.27
C TRP A 52 -0.28 18.23 16.73
N ASP A 53 -1.46 18.03 16.17
CA ASP A 53 -2.36 16.92 16.48
C ASP A 53 -1.80 15.57 15.99
N ALA A 54 -1.18 15.53 14.81
CA ALA A 54 -0.40 14.37 14.34
C ALA A 54 0.78 14.06 15.30
N SER A 55 1.51 15.09 15.75
CA SER A 55 2.59 14.92 16.74
C SER A 55 2.06 14.39 18.08
N ALA A 56 0.88 14.84 18.52
CA ALA A 56 0.21 14.36 19.72
C ALA A 56 -0.19 12.88 19.60
N GLN A 57 -0.71 12.44 18.45
CA GLN A 57 -0.93 11.01 18.16
C GLN A 57 0.38 10.22 18.27
N MET A 58 1.42 10.64 17.55
CA MET A 58 2.69 9.92 17.48
C MET A 58 3.30 9.68 18.86
N PHE A 59 3.29 10.72 19.72
CA PHE A 59 3.80 10.59 21.08
C PHE A 59 2.83 9.85 22.02
N SER A 60 1.51 9.92 21.83
CA SER A 60 0.55 9.15 22.63
C SER A 60 0.71 7.63 22.49
N TYR A 61 1.27 7.15 21.37
CA TYR A 61 1.44 5.72 21.10
C TYR A 61 2.74 5.16 21.69
N GLU A 62 3.71 6.00 22.06
CA GLU A 62 5.04 5.58 22.55
C GLU A 62 5.27 5.92 24.04
N PRO A 63 4.95 5.00 24.98
CA PRO A 63 5.06 5.25 26.41
C PRO A 63 6.50 5.39 26.93
N ASN A 64 7.50 5.03 26.13
CA ASN A 64 8.92 5.18 26.46
C ASN A 64 9.50 6.53 26.00
N HIS A 65 8.72 7.37 25.29
CA HIS A 65 9.19 8.69 24.87
C HIS A 65 9.02 9.74 25.98
N ALA A 66 9.96 10.69 26.06
CA ALA A 66 9.92 11.76 27.07
C ALA A 66 8.67 12.64 26.95
N VAL A 67 8.16 12.87 25.73
CA VAL A 67 6.93 13.65 25.53
C VAL A 67 5.73 12.97 26.19
N TYR A 68 5.54 11.66 25.99
CA TYR A 68 4.48 10.89 26.68
C TYR A 68 4.64 10.94 28.20
N GLN A 69 5.87 10.78 28.70
CA GLN A 69 6.12 10.66 30.15
C GLN A 69 5.98 11.99 30.90
N TYR A 70 6.21 13.13 30.25
CA TYR A 70 6.40 14.41 30.95
C TYR A 70 5.58 15.59 30.40
N ALA A 71 5.27 15.61 29.10
CA ALA A 71 4.81 16.82 28.41
C ALA A 71 3.42 16.75 27.77
N LEU A 72 2.97 15.57 27.32
CA LEU A 72 1.79 15.44 26.45
C LEU A 72 0.51 16.03 27.04
N TRP A 73 0.26 15.83 28.33
CA TRP A 73 -0.89 16.44 29.03
C TRP A 73 -0.50 17.64 29.92
N CYS A 74 0.56 18.36 29.55
CA CYS A 74 1.03 19.56 30.24
C CYS A 74 0.84 20.83 29.38
N PRO A 75 -0.12 21.72 29.72
CA PRO A 75 -0.39 22.94 28.95
C PRO A 75 0.83 23.83 28.69
N ALA A 76 1.72 23.95 29.67
CA ALA A 76 2.95 24.75 29.57
C ALA A 76 4.01 24.17 28.59
N ALA A 77 3.80 22.96 28.06
CA ALA A 77 4.68 22.33 27.08
C ALA A 77 4.06 22.30 25.66
N TRP A 78 2.76 22.56 25.50
CA TRP A 78 2.09 22.45 24.20
C TRP A 78 2.61 23.42 23.11
N PRO A 79 3.02 24.68 23.41
CA PRO A 79 3.63 25.55 22.40
C PRO A 79 4.94 24.99 21.83
N THR A 80 5.77 24.40 22.70
CA THR A 80 7.13 23.96 22.34
C THR A 80 7.16 22.73 21.42
N PHE A 81 6.01 22.10 21.16
CA PHE A 81 5.90 20.96 20.25
C PHE A 81 6.26 21.34 18.80
N LEU A 82 5.88 22.55 18.35
CA LEU A 82 6.22 23.05 17.02
C LEU A 82 7.60 23.74 16.97
N GLU A 83 8.22 23.98 18.12
CA GLU A 83 9.61 24.46 18.24
C GLU A 83 10.65 23.32 18.16
N GLN A 84 10.21 22.06 18.21
CA GLN A 84 11.14 20.93 18.07
C GLN A 84 11.74 20.90 16.67
N GLU A 85 13.04 20.58 16.57
CA GLU A 85 13.81 20.53 15.31
C GLU A 85 13.07 19.82 14.17
N GLN A 86 12.45 18.67 14.46
CA GLN A 86 11.68 17.91 13.47
C GLN A 86 10.42 18.67 13.00
N ALA A 87 9.68 19.35 13.89
CA ALA A 87 8.54 20.16 13.49
C ALA A 87 8.99 21.39 12.68
N LEU A 88 10.05 22.08 13.11
CA LEU A 88 10.67 23.18 12.38
C LEU A 88 11.16 22.76 10.98
N LYS A 89 11.50 21.49 10.78
CA LYS A 89 11.85 20.90 9.47
C LYS A 89 10.63 20.55 8.62
N GLU A 90 9.63 19.88 9.20
CA GLU A 90 8.41 19.46 8.49
C GLU A 90 7.50 20.64 8.09
N ILE A 91 7.47 21.73 8.87
CA ILE A 91 6.69 22.94 8.60
C ILE A 91 6.98 23.54 7.20
N PRO A 92 8.20 24.00 6.89
CA PRO A 92 8.51 24.58 5.57
C PRO A 92 8.50 23.52 4.46
N LYS A 93 8.65 22.23 4.79
CA LYS A 93 8.43 21.15 3.83
C LYS A 93 6.97 21.12 3.38
N TYR A 94 6.01 20.93 4.28
CA TYR A 94 4.60 20.86 3.90
C TYR A 94 4.05 22.19 3.35
N GLU A 95 4.52 23.35 3.85
CA GLU A 95 4.19 24.67 3.27
C GLU A 95 4.67 24.80 1.81
N PHE A 96 5.81 24.20 1.47
CA PHE A 96 6.27 24.08 0.09
C PHE A 96 5.45 23.06 -0.71
N GLU A 97 5.32 21.82 -0.21
CA GLU A 97 4.78 20.69 -0.97
C GLU A 97 3.28 20.83 -1.27
N TYR A 98 2.46 21.17 -0.27
CA TYR A 98 1.00 21.31 -0.45
C TYR A 98 0.69 22.40 -1.49
N ALA A 99 1.48 23.48 -1.51
CA ALA A 99 1.32 24.56 -2.50
C ALA A 99 1.59 24.10 -3.95
N ARG A 100 2.34 23.02 -4.19
CA ARG A 100 2.58 22.47 -5.55
C ARG A 100 1.48 21.53 -6.04
N ILE A 101 0.72 20.91 -5.13
CA ILE A 101 -0.45 20.08 -5.45
C ILE A 101 -1.78 20.85 -5.39
N GLY A 102 -1.73 22.19 -5.36
CA GLY A 102 -2.93 23.05 -5.34
C GLY A 102 -3.53 23.31 -3.96
N GLY A 103 -2.83 22.92 -2.89
CA GLY A 103 -3.22 23.17 -1.50
C GLY A 103 -4.02 22.04 -0.84
N THR A 104 -4.25 20.91 -1.51
CA THR A 104 -4.98 19.76 -0.94
C THR A 104 -4.37 18.44 -1.40
N ASP A 105 -4.14 17.53 -0.45
CA ASP A 105 -3.66 16.17 -0.69
C ASP A 105 -4.86 15.29 -1.13
N PRO A 106 -4.76 14.52 -2.23
CA PRO A 106 -5.88 13.69 -2.69
C PRO A 106 -6.10 12.42 -1.84
N PHE A 107 -5.19 12.07 -0.92
CA PHE A 107 -5.20 10.80 -0.20
C PHE A 107 -6.51 10.53 0.56
N GLY A 108 -7.09 11.51 1.26
CA GLY A 108 -8.34 11.33 2.01
C GLY A 108 -9.55 11.08 1.10
N MET A 109 -9.62 11.75 -0.06
CA MET A 109 -10.66 11.52 -1.07
C MET A 109 -10.51 10.13 -1.72
N LEU A 110 -9.29 9.75 -2.07
CA LEU A 110 -8.99 8.45 -2.69
C LEU A 110 -9.27 7.29 -1.72
N THR A 111 -8.93 7.45 -0.45
CA THR A 111 -9.27 6.50 0.63
C THR A 111 -10.78 6.29 0.75
N GLN A 112 -11.56 7.36 0.68
CA GLN A 112 -13.03 7.29 0.72
C GLN A 112 -13.62 6.63 -0.54
N GLN A 113 -13.03 6.83 -1.72
CA GLN A 113 -13.43 6.11 -2.93
C GLN A 113 -13.13 4.61 -2.82
N GLN A 114 -11.93 4.23 -2.39
CA GLN A 114 -11.56 2.82 -2.17
C GLN A 114 -12.47 2.12 -1.15
N LEU A 115 -12.89 2.83 -0.11
CA LEU A 115 -13.91 2.36 0.84
C LEU A 115 -15.28 2.18 0.16
N ALA A 116 -15.72 3.12 -0.67
CA ALA A 116 -16.98 3.04 -1.38
C ALA A 116 -16.99 1.86 -2.38
N ASP A 117 -15.92 1.69 -3.16
CA ASP A 117 -15.76 0.58 -4.11
C ASP A 117 -15.81 -0.78 -3.39
N MET A 118 -15.21 -0.89 -2.19
CA MET A 118 -15.26 -2.08 -1.34
C MET A 118 -16.67 -2.35 -0.80
N ILE A 119 -17.42 -1.31 -0.42
CA ILE A 119 -18.81 -1.42 0.04
C ILE A 119 -19.72 -1.86 -1.12
N ASP A 120 -19.55 -1.28 -2.30
CA ASP A 120 -20.33 -1.59 -3.50
C ASP A 120 -20.05 -3.00 -4.03
N GLU A 121 -18.82 -3.52 -3.92
CA GLU A 121 -18.54 -4.95 -4.18
C GLU A 121 -19.24 -5.86 -3.18
N ILE A 122 -19.14 -5.59 -1.87
CA ILE A 122 -19.80 -6.41 -0.84
C ILE A 122 -21.34 -6.37 -1.01
N GLY A 123 -21.90 -5.25 -1.49
CA GLY A 123 -23.32 -5.13 -1.85
C GLY A 123 -23.79 -6.08 -2.96
N LYS A 124 -22.88 -6.67 -3.74
CA LYS A 124 -23.18 -7.69 -4.76
C LYS A 124 -23.39 -9.10 -4.15
N TYR A 125 -23.40 -9.23 -2.82
CA TYR A 125 -23.53 -10.50 -2.08
C TYR A 125 -24.56 -10.45 -0.94
N THR A 126 -25.15 -11.61 -0.65
CA THR A 126 -25.90 -11.91 0.58
C THR A 126 -25.10 -12.96 1.35
N CYS A 127 -24.66 -12.58 2.54
CA CYS A 127 -23.90 -13.42 3.45
C CYS A 127 -24.76 -13.90 4.63
N ASP A 128 -24.19 -14.75 5.48
CA ASP A 128 -24.74 -15.12 6.79
C ASP A 128 -24.54 -14.01 7.85
N VAL A 129 -23.72 -12.99 7.56
CA VAL A 129 -23.51 -11.78 8.38
C VAL A 129 -24.00 -10.49 7.70
N THR A 130 -24.10 -9.40 8.47
CA THR A 130 -24.29 -8.02 8.00
C THR A 130 -23.06 -7.19 8.32
N PHE A 131 -22.67 -6.28 7.43
CA PHE A 131 -21.47 -5.45 7.58
C PHE A 131 -21.80 -4.01 7.97
N GLU A 132 -20.97 -3.45 8.83
CA GLU A 132 -20.96 -2.04 9.23
C GLU A 132 -19.56 -1.50 8.99
N PHE A 133 -19.42 -0.49 8.13
CA PHE A 133 -18.11 0.01 7.69
C PHE A 133 -17.71 1.31 8.40
N ASP A 134 -16.40 1.50 8.56
CA ASP A 134 -15.75 2.76 8.90
C ASP A 134 -14.27 2.71 8.42
N TRP A 135 -13.60 3.87 8.32
CA TRP A 135 -12.15 3.91 8.02
C TRP A 135 -11.35 4.56 9.15
N VAL A 136 -10.08 4.17 9.26
CA VAL A 136 -9.24 4.55 10.38
C VAL A 136 -7.82 4.91 9.94
N GLY A 137 -7.36 6.09 10.31
CA GLY A 137 -5.98 6.53 10.13
C GLY A 137 -5.11 6.14 11.31
N TRP A 138 -3.83 5.82 11.03
CA TRP A 138 -2.78 5.95 12.05
C TRP A 138 -2.52 7.43 12.35
N MET A 139 -2.60 8.29 11.32
CA MET A 139 -2.49 9.76 11.38
C MET A 139 -3.75 10.41 10.81
N SER A 140 -4.35 11.37 11.52
CA SER A 140 -5.56 12.10 11.11
C SER A 140 -5.55 13.47 11.79
N GLY A 141 -4.62 14.34 11.38
CA GLY A 141 -4.34 15.60 12.07
C GLY A 141 -5.42 16.66 11.89
N ASP A 142 -6.18 16.55 10.82
CA ASP A 142 -7.29 17.39 10.39
C ASP A 142 -8.66 16.88 10.91
N ASP A 143 -8.93 15.58 10.80
CA ASP A 143 -10.12 14.94 11.39
C ASP A 143 -9.74 13.95 12.51
N PRO A 144 -9.70 14.42 13.78
CA PRO A 144 -9.52 13.57 14.94
C PRO A 144 -10.54 12.44 15.10
N SER A 145 -11.70 12.48 14.42
CA SER A 145 -12.70 11.42 14.46
C SER A 145 -12.26 10.15 13.71
N HIS A 146 -11.24 10.23 12.85
CA HIS A 146 -10.70 9.06 12.14
C HIS A 146 -9.45 8.44 12.81
N TYR A 147 -9.00 8.98 13.95
CA TYR A 147 -8.11 8.22 14.85
C TYR A 147 -8.85 7.03 15.48
N VAL A 148 -8.15 5.89 15.59
CA VAL A 148 -8.65 4.62 16.14
C VAL A 148 -9.48 4.78 17.44
N TYR A 149 -8.95 5.58 18.36
CA TYR A 149 -9.52 5.83 19.68
C TYR A 149 -9.07 7.23 20.14
N PRO A 150 -9.77 8.30 19.71
CA PRO A 150 -9.33 9.69 19.90
C PRO A 150 -9.22 10.02 21.39
N ARG A 151 -10.15 9.50 22.19
CA ARG A 151 -10.17 9.72 23.64
C ARG A 151 -8.90 9.23 24.35
N PHE A 152 -8.26 8.14 23.88
CA PHE A 152 -6.97 7.68 24.41
C PHE A 152 -5.83 8.67 24.12
N ILE A 153 -5.84 9.32 22.96
CA ILE A 153 -4.82 10.31 22.59
C ILE A 153 -4.99 11.55 23.48
N TYR A 154 -6.19 12.12 23.45
CA TYR A 154 -6.42 13.47 23.98
C TYR A 154 -6.65 13.53 25.49
N ASN A 155 -7.16 12.48 26.15
CA ASN A 155 -7.41 12.51 27.59
C ASN A 155 -6.22 11.97 28.38
N LYS A 156 -5.86 12.64 29.47
CA LYS A 156 -4.72 12.28 30.33
C LYS A 156 -4.98 10.93 31.04
N PRO A 157 -4.14 9.90 30.84
CA PRO A 157 -4.34 8.58 31.43
C PRO A 157 -4.49 8.58 32.96
N ALA A 158 -5.24 7.61 33.46
CA ALA A 158 -5.35 7.36 34.90
C ALA A 158 -3.96 7.06 35.50
N GLY A 159 -3.63 7.71 36.61
CA GLY A 159 -2.32 7.57 37.25
C GLY A 159 -1.17 8.35 36.59
N TRP A 160 -1.38 9.04 35.46
CA TRP A 160 -0.33 9.89 34.86
C TRP A 160 -0.04 11.09 35.76
N ALA A 161 1.14 11.07 36.39
CA ALA A 161 1.58 12.05 37.37
C ALA A 161 3.11 12.25 37.26
N PRO A 162 3.59 13.11 36.33
CA PRO A 162 5.01 13.38 36.18
C PRO A 162 5.58 14.12 37.41
N PRO A 163 6.91 14.18 37.55
CA PRO A 163 7.55 15.05 38.54
C PRO A 163 7.10 16.51 38.38
N LYS A 164 6.90 17.23 39.50
CA LYS A 164 6.45 18.63 39.47
C LYS A 164 7.37 19.61 38.74
N TRP A 165 8.65 19.24 38.53
CA TRP A 165 9.59 20.03 37.72
C TRP A 165 9.34 19.88 36.21
N ALA A 166 8.72 18.78 35.79
CA ALA A 166 8.37 18.50 34.39
C ALA A 166 6.98 19.05 34.05
N CYS A 167 5.99 18.85 34.93
CA CYS A 167 4.70 19.52 34.83
C CYS A 167 4.17 19.93 36.21
N ALA A 168 3.98 21.23 36.41
CA ALA A 168 3.42 21.77 37.65
C ALA A 168 1.89 21.68 37.73
N ALA A 169 1.20 21.74 36.58
CA ALA A 169 -0.26 21.74 36.47
C ALA A 169 -0.73 20.96 35.22
N PRO A 170 -0.86 19.62 35.29
CA PRO A 170 -1.41 18.80 34.21
C PRO A 170 -2.87 19.16 33.88
N SER A 171 -3.22 19.11 32.59
CA SER A 171 -4.63 19.11 32.16
C SER A 171 -5.22 17.69 32.21
N ASN A 172 -6.54 17.57 32.28
CA ASN A 172 -7.23 16.29 32.05
C ASN A 172 -7.42 15.96 30.56
N TYR A 173 -7.37 16.96 29.69
CA TYR A 173 -7.54 16.82 28.24
C TYR A 173 -6.61 17.78 27.48
N MET A 174 -6.16 17.37 26.31
CA MET A 174 -5.49 18.24 25.33
C MET A 174 -6.55 19.04 24.56
N ASN A 175 -6.52 20.36 24.71
CA ASN A 175 -7.43 21.31 24.07
C ASN A 175 -6.68 22.52 23.50
N TYR A 176 -5.44 22.32 23.05
CA TYR A 176 -4.58 23.37 22.51
C TYR A 176 -5.08 23.88 21.16
N CYS A 177 -5.01 25.20 20.94
CA CYS A 177 -5.44 25.88 19.73
C CYS A 177 -4.44 26.97 19.28
N GLY A 178 -3.15 26.71 19.48
CA GLY A 178 -2.09 27.68 19.20
C GLY A 178 -1.84 28.68 20.34
N GLU A 179 -0.94 29.63 20.08
CA GLU A 179 -0.52 30.61 21.07
C GLU A 179 -1.53 31.77 21.25
N GLY A 180 -1.70 32.35 22.44
CA GLY A 180 -0.84 32.23 23.61
C GLY A 180 -1.59 32.26 24.94
N ASP A 181 -0.81 32.40 26.00
CA ASP A 181 -1.22 32.30 27.39
C ASP A 181 -2.54 33.00 27.75
N ASN A 182 -3.31 32.35 28.63
CA ASN A 182 -4.41 32.93 29.40
C ASN A 182 -5.54 33.60 28.58
N GLY A 183 -5.73 33.23 27.31
CA GLY A 183 -6.89 33.62 26.50
C GLY A 183 -6.62 34.71 25.47
N ASN A 184 -5.61 34.51 24.61
CA ASN A 184 -5.41 35.32 23.41
C ASN A 184 -6.65 35.24 22.48
N PRO A 185 -7.24 36.36 22.00
CA PRO A 185 -8.52 36.36 21.26
C PRO A 185 -8.56 35.63 19.90
N ASN A 186 -7.41 35.23 19.33
CA ASN A 186 -7.34 34.59 18.01
C ASN A 186 -6.73 33.17 18.13
N PRO A 187 -7.54 32.10 18.23
CA PRO A 187 -7.04 30.72 18.10
C PRO A 187 -6.58 30.42 16.67
N TRP A 188 -5.95 29.26 16.47
CA TRP A 188 -5.82 28.67 15.12
C TRP A 188 -7.20 28.57 14.45
N PRO A 189 -7.30 28.86 13.12
CA PRO A 189 -8.54 28.69 12.38
C PRO A 189 -9.14 27.30 12.57
N ASP A 190 -10.46 27.26 12.75
CA ASP A 190 -11.26 26.03 12.84
C ASP A 190 -10.83 25.03 13.94
N CYS A 191 -10.06 25.49 14.94
CA CYS A 191 -9.70 24.67 16.09
C CYS A 191 -10.92 24.30 16.95
N ASP A 192 -11.19 23.01 17.10
CA ASP A 192 -12.09 22.50 18.14
C ASP A 192 -11.33 22.23 19.45
N PRO A 193 -11.58 22.98 20.54
CA PRO A 193 -11.08 22.67 21.87
C PRO A 193 -11.83 21.51 22.56
N GLN A 194 -12.87 20.93 21.94
CA GLN A 194 -13.61 19.75 22.42
C GLN A 194 -13.23 18.43 21.73
N ARG A 195 -12.26 18.44 20.80
CA ARG A 195 -11.80 17.26 20.05
C ARG A 195 -11.29 16.09 20.90
N TYR A 196 -11.06 16.32 22.19
CA TYR A 196 -10.82 15.26 23.17
C TYR A 196 -12.03 14.37 23.46
N ASN A 197 -13.22 14.71 22.97
CA ASN A 197 -14.48 14.01 23.19
C ASN A 197 -15.23 13.68 21.89
N VAL A 198 -14.51 13.24 20.85
CA VAL A 198 -15.09 12.69 19.62
C VAL A 198 -15.03 11.15 19.63
N ASP A 199 -16.07 10.50 19.07
CA ASP A 199 -16.15 9.04 18.91
C ASP A 199 -15.28 8.59 17.74
N GLY A 200 -14.29 7.74 18.01
CA GLY A 200 -13.48 7.09 16.97
C GLY A 200 -14.25 6.03 16.17
N PRO A 201 -13.65 5.49 15.10
CA PRO A 201 -14.29 4.47 14.25
C PRO A 201 -14.75 3.24 15.05
N VAL A 202 -13.95 2.79 16.02
CA VAL A 202 -14.28 1.66 16.92
C VAL A 202 -15.52 1.97 17.77
N GLU A 203 -15.62 3.20 18.30
CA GLU A 203 -16.74 3.64 19.14
C GLU A 203 -18.02 3.80 18.31
N ARG A 204 -17.92 4.29 17.07
CA ARG A 204 -19.03 4.33 16.12
C ARG A 204 -19.54 2.94 15.73
N LEU A 205 -18.65 1.97 15.52
CA LEU A 205 -19.03 0.58 15.27
C LEU A 205 -19.66 -0.10 16.51
N LEU A 206 -19.13 0.16 17.72
CA LEU A 206 -19.75 -0.29 18.98
C LEU A 206 -21.18 0.27 19.13
N ASN A 207 -21.38 1.56 18.86
CA ASN A 207 -22.71 2.20 18.89
C ASN A 207 -23.69 1.62 17.85
N LYS A 208 -23.19 1.06 16.74
CA LYS A 208 -23.99 0.32 15.75
C LYS A 208 -24.34 -1.12 16.18
N GLY A 209 -23.74 -1.63 17.26
CA GLY A 209 -23.99 -2.96 17.81
C GLY A 209 -23.27 -4.10 17.09
N VAL A 210 -22.03 -3.89 16.64
CA VAL A 210 -21.19 -4.97 16.08
C VAL A 210 -20.77 -5.98 17.15
N ALA A 211 -20.56 -7.23 16.73
CA ALA A 211 -20.17 -8.36 17.57
C ALA A 211 -18.82 -9.01 17.16
N GLU A 212 -18.23 -8.59 16.05
CA GLU A 212 -16.90 -8.97 15.56
C GLU A 212 -16.29 -7.80 14.79
N ILE A 213 -14.95 -7.67 14.79
CA ILE A 213 -14.20 -6.69 14.01
C ILE A 213 -13.29 -7.38 12.97
N ILE A 214 -13.45 -6.99 11.71
CA ILE A 214 -12.46 -7.23 10.65
C ILE A 214 -11.62 -5.96 10.48
N LEU A 215 -10.30 -6.11 10.58
CA LEU A 215 -9.32 -5.10 10.20
C LEU A 215 -8.69 -5.52 8.87
N ILE A 216 -8.71 -4.64 7.89
CA ILE A 216 -8.03 -4.82 6.59
C ILE A 216 -7.34 -3.52 6.23
N ASP A 217 -6.12 -3.56 5.69
CA ASP A 217 -5.30 -2.35 5.60
C ASP A 217 -4.50 -2.17 4.31
N LEU A 218 -4.36 -0.91 3.91
CA LEU A 218 -3.44 -0.43 2.88
C LEU A 218 -2.44 0.59 3.44
N THR A 219 -2.16 0.54 4.76
CA THR A 219 -1.30 1.49 5.49
C THR A 219 0.08 1.68 4.85
N VAL A 220 0.60 0.63 4.21
CA VAL A 220 1.75 0.65 3.30
C VAL A 220 1.52 -0.30 2.11
N GLY A 221 0.43 -0.09 1.36
CA GLY A 221 0.16 -0.82 0.11
C GLY A 221 -0.18 -2.30 0.29
N GLY A 222 -0.70 -2.68 1.46
CA GLY A 222 -1.10 -4.06 1.79
C GLY A 222 -0.05 -4.85 2.58
N MET A 223 1.20 -4.41 2.62
CA MET A 223 2.23 -4.98 3.49
C MET A 223 1.87 -4.81 4.97
N ARG A 224 2.13 -5.83 5.80
CA ARG A 224 2.05 -5.70 7.26
C ARG A 224 3.02 -4.62 7.75
N PHE A 225 2.65 -3.94 8.83
CA PHE A 225 3.44 -2.83 9.35
C PHE A 225 3.14 -2.56 10.82
N SER A 226 4.18 -2.16 11.56
CA SER A 226 4.12 -1.70 12.94
C SER A 226 3.09 -0.60 13.19
N LYS A 227 2.85 0.31 12.22
CA LYS A 227 1.76 1.29 12.31
C LYS A 227 0.38 0.65 12.33
N THR A 228 0.11 -0.31 11.46
CA THR A 228 -1.16 -1.06 11.49
C THR A 228 -1.28 -1.90 12.76
N TYR A 229 -0.16 -2.43 13.27
CA TYR A 229 -0.15 -3.12 14.56
C TYR A 229 -0.40 -2.18 15.76
N ASP A 230 -0.02 -0.89 15.67
CA ASP A 230 -0.49 0.11 16.62
C ASP A 230 -2.01 0.30 16.54
N ILE A 231 -2.59 0.41 15.33
CA ILE A 231 -4.04 0.45 15.14
C ILE A 231 -4.69 -0.76 15.81
N TYR A 232 -4.21 -1.98 15.52
CA TYR A 232 -4.68 -3.22 16.12
C TYR A 232 -4.65 -3.21 17.66
N LYS A 233 -3.55 -2.75 18.27
CA LYS A 233 -3.44 -2.58 19.74
C LYS A 233 -4.43 -1.55 20.28
N LYS A 234 -4.68 -0.44 19.58
CA LYS A 234 -5.64 0.60 20.02
C LYS A 234 -7.10 0.20 19.82
N VAL A 235 -7.44 -0.60 18.80
CA VAL A 235 -8.76 -1.25 18.69
C VAL A 235 -8.99 -2.14 19.92
N LYS A 236 -8.05 -3.04 20.26
CA LYS A 236 -8.17 -3.91 21.44
C LYS A 236 -8.28 -3.13 22.75
N LEU A 237 -7.57 -2.01 22.90
CA LEU A 237 -7.68 -1.13 24.05
C LEU A 237 -9.07 -0.47 24.14
N CYS A 238 -9.56 0.11 23.05
CA CYS A 238 -10.89 0.73 22.99
C CYS A 238 -12.00 -0.28 23.30
N LEU A 239 -11.94 -1.48 22.68
CA LEU A 239 -12.86 -2.58 22.99
C LEU A 239 -12.79 -2.97 24.47
N SER A 240 -11.60 -3.02 25.08
CA SER A 240 -11.46 -3.33 26.51
C SER A 240 -12.06 -2.26 27.42
N ASP A 241 -11.84 -0.98 27.13
CA ASP A 241 -12.38 0.14 27.91
C ASP A 241 -13.92 0.20 27.84
N HIS A 242 -14.50 -0.16 26.69
CA HIS A 242 -15.95 -0.32 26.50
C HIS A 242 -16.51 -1.70 26.94
N GLY A 243 -15.72 -2.51 27.65
CA GLY A 243 -16.16 -3.77 28.24
C GLY A 243 -16.29 -4.96 27.28
N GLN A 244 -15.78 -4.84 26.06
CA GLN A 244 -15.83 -5.82 24.97
C GLN A 244 -14.46 -6.50 24.72
N SER A 245 -13.64 -6.68 25.76
CA SER A 245 -12.29 -7.26 25.65
C SER A 245 -12.22 -8.68 25.09
N SER A 246 -13.35 -9.38 25.00
CA SER A 246 -13.48 -10.72 24.41
C SER A 246 -14.14 -10.73 23.02
N MET A 247 -14.34 -9.57 22.38
CA MET A 247 -14.90 -9.52 21.02
C MET A 247 -13.93 -10.15 20.02
N PRO A 248 -14.39 -11.03 19.11
CA PRO A 248 -13.59 -11.52 17.99
C PRO A 248 -13.02 -10.36 17.15
N MET A 249 -11.74 -10.46 16.83
CA MET A 249 -11.05 -9.51 15.96
C MET A 249 -10.07 -10.28 15.05
N LYS A 250 -10.13 -10.01 13.74
CA LYS A 250 -9.27 -10.60 12.72
C LYS A 250 -8.59 -9.50 11.92
N TRP A 251 -7.27 -9.61 11.69
CA TRP A 251 -6.54 -8.72 10.78
C TRP A 251 -6.16 -9.50 9.52
N ILE A 252 -6.73 -9.14 8.38
CA ILE A 252 -6.61 -9.90 7.13
C ILE A 252 -5.17 -9.98 6.63
N ASN A 253 -4.44 -8.85 6.68
CA ASN A 253 -3.03 -8.79 6.24
C ASN A 253 -2.10 -9.60 7.16
N ASP A 254 -2.50 -9.86 8.40
CA ASP A 254 -1.78 -10.70 9.37
C ASP A 254 -2.65 -11.86 9.88
N TYR A 255 -3.20 -12.64 8.95
CA TYR A 255 -4.25 -13.64 9.19
C TYR A 255 -4.00 -14.59 10.38
N ASN A 256 -2.76 -15.07 10.55
CA ASN A 256 -2.35 -15.97 11.64
C ASN A 256 -1.82 -15.23 12.89
N ASN A 257 -1.98 -13.90 12.96
CA ASN A 257 -1.56 -13.00 14.04
C ASN A 257 -0.03 -13.06 14.32
N LEU A 258 0.82 -13.13 13.28
CA LEU A 258 2.28 -13.18 13.41
C LEU A 258 2.84 -12.01 14.23
N MET A 259 2.40 -10.78 13.92
CA MET A 259 2.88 -9.56 14.57
C MET A 259 2.45 -9.47 16.04
N GLN A 260 1.33 -10.11 16.41
CA GLN A 260 0.96 -10.24 17.82
C GLN A 260 1.79 -11.33 18.51
N ASN A 261 1.95 -12.49 17.86
CA ASN A 261 2.58 -13.67 18.46
C ASN A 261 4.11 -13.53 18.59
N SER A 262 4.75 -12.73 17.74
CA SER A 262 6.18 -12.36 17.83
C SER A 262 6.44 -11.08 18.64
N TYR A 263 5.40 -10.35 19.10
CA TYR A 263 5.65 -9.10 19.81
C TYR A 263 6.41 -9.35 21.12
N PRO A 264 7.59 -8.72 21.35
CA PRO A 264 8.40 -8.98 22.53
C PRO A 264 7.66 -8.73 23.84
N THR A 265 7.79 -9.68 24.78
CA THR A 265 6.97 -9.73 26.01
C THR A 265 7.70 -9.25 27.26
N ASP A 266 9.04 -9.18 27.24
CA ASP A 266 9.84 -8.64 28.34
C ASP A 266 10.89 -7.66 27.78
N PRO A 267 10.91 -6.39 28.21
CA PRO A 267 10.03 -5.76 29.22
C PRO A 267 8.56 -5.67 28.79
N ALA A 268 7.66 -5.66 29.77
CA ALA A 268 6.21 -5.59 29.56
C ALA A 268 5.69 -4.35 28.77
N ASN A 269 6.51 -3.30 28.66
CA ASN A 269 6.25 -2.11 27.84
C ASN A 269 7.31 -1.95 26.72
N TRP A 270 7.80 -3.05 26.17
CA TRP A 270 8.79 -3.03 25.09
C TRP A 270 8.26 -2.30 23.86
N THR A 271 9.13 -1.50 23.25
CA THR A 271 8.93 -0.91 21.92
C THR A 271 10.29 -0.75 21.22
N PRO A 272 10.31 -0.44 19.91
CA PRO A 272 11.54 -0.04 19.24
C PRO A 272 12.24 1.17 19.90
N GLN A 273 11.49 2.15 20.40
CA GLN A 273 12.05 3.29 21.12
C GLN A 273 12.65 2.89 22.48
N TRP A 274 12.06 1.92 23.18
CA TRP A 274 12.70 1.36 24.39
C TRP A 274 14.07 0.75 24.05
N SER A 275 14.14 -0.04 22.99
CA SER A 275 15.37 -0.69 22.53
C SER A 275 16.44 0.33 22.14
N TYR A 276 16.04 1.37 21.39
CA TYR A 276 16.89 2.52 21.05
C TYR A 276 17.41 3.26 22.30
N ALA A 277 16.53 3.55 23.27
CA ALA A 277 16.88 4.25 24.49
C ALA A 277 17.78 3.43 25.45
N LYS A 278 17.67 2.11 25.43
CA LYS A 278 18.51 1.19 26.24
C LYS A 278 19.73 0.64 25.50
N LYS A 279 19.79 0.77 24.18
CA LYS A 279 20.82 0.20 23.28
C LYS A 279 20.96 -1.32 23.41
N THR A 280 19.82 -2.01 23.52
CA THR A 280 19.69 -3.47 23.58
C THR A 280 18.37 -3.89 22.95
N GLY A 281 18.30 -5.11 22.42
CA GLY A 281 17.03 -5.76 22.08
C GLY A 281 16.23 -6.14 23.33
N PRO A 282 15.04 -6.74 23.14
CA PRO A 282 14.21 -7.28 24.23
C PRO A 282 14.94 -8.35 25.06
N TYR A 283 14.41 -8.62 26.26
CA TYR A 283 14.89 -9.70 27.13
C TYR A 283 14.19 -11.04 26.84
N VAL A 284 12.91 -10.98 26.44
CA VAL A 284 12.16 -12.13 25.93
C VAL A 284 11.56 -11.78 24.58
N ASP A 285 12.06 -12.50 23.58
CA ASP A 285 11.66 -12.51 22.19
C ASP A 285 10.96 -13.86 21.91
N PRO A 286 9.69 -13.89 21.47
CA PRO A 286 9.00 -15.13 21.13
C PRO A 286 9.54 -15.84 19.88
N SER A 287 10.23 -15.12 18.99
CA SER A 287 10.82 -15.56 17.72
C SER A 287 9.93 -16.51 16.89
N VAL A 288 8.90 -15.96 16.22
CA VAL A 288 7.89 -16.76 15.51
C VAL A 288 8.23 -16.89 14.02
N PRO A 289 8.31 -18.12 13.45
CA PRO A 289 8.66 -18.29 12.04
C PRO A 289 7.67 -17.61 11.08
N LEU A 290 8.19 -16.81 10.13
CA LEU A 290 7.40 -16.25 9.02
C LEU A 290 6.79 -17.34 8.11
N SER A 291 7.46 -18.50 8.00
CA SER A 291 6.95 -19.65 7.24
C SER A 291 5.67 -20.18 7.86
N GLY A 292 4.60 -20.29 7.06
CA GLY A 292 3.26 -20.62 7.53
C GLY A 292 2.44 -19.42 8.03
N ASN A 293 2.98 -18.19 7.98
CA ASN A 293 2.31 -16.96 8.40
C ASN A 293 2.24 -15.92 7.26
N PRO A 294 1.52 -16.23 6.17
CA PRO A 294 1.44 -15.38 4.98
C PRO A 294 0.66 -14.08 5.24
N ASN A 295 0.98 -13.06 4.45
CA ASN A 295 0.10 -11.91 4.24
C ASN A 295 -0.74 -12.18 2.99
N LEU A 296 -2.07 -12.20 3.14
CA LEU A 296 -3.00 -12.56 2.08
C LEU A 296 -3.13 -11.45 1.01
N ILE A 297 -2.96 -10.18 1.38
CA ILE A 297 -3.08 -9.04 0.46
C ILE A 297 -1.86 -8.96 -0.47
N THR A 298 -0.65 -9.12 0.07
CA THR A 298 0.59 -9.08 -0.74
C THR A 298 0.82 -10.32 -1.61
N THR A 299 -0.01 -11.36 -1.43
CA THR A 299 -0.01 -12.57 -2.26
C THR A 299 -1.19 -12.62 -3.23
N ASP A 300 -2.10 -11.64 -3.22
CA ASP A 300 -3.16 -11.57 -4.22
C ASP A 300 -2.60 -11.11 -5.59
N PRO A 301 -2.93 -11.82 -6.69
CA PRO A 301 -2.51 -11.43 -8.03
C PRO A 301 -2.99 -10.03 -8.44
N MET A 302 -4.10 -9.52 -7.91
CA MET A 302 -4.62 -8.20 -8.27
C MET A 302 -3.66 -7.08 -7.85
N LEU A 303 -3.14 -7.11 -6.62
CA LEU A 303 -2.14 -6.12 -6.18
C LEU A 303 -0.89 -6.12 -7.07
N THR A 304 -0.49 -7.29 -7.57
CA THR A 304 0.61 -7.42 -8.54
C THR A 304 0.24 -6.81 -9.89
N THR A 305 -0.94 -7.13 -10.42
CA THR A 305 -1.47 -6.54 -11.67
C THR A 305 -1.54 -5.01 -11.59
N LEU A 306 -2.11 -4.46 -10.54
CA LEU A 306 -2.26 -3.01 -10.33
C LEU A 306 -0.91 -2.29 -10.31
N ASN A 307 0.10 -2.86 -9.64
CA ASN A 307 1.45 -2.31 -9.65
C ASN A 307 2.15 -2.43 -11.03
N VAL A 308 1.89 -3.51 -11.77
CA VAL A 308 2.46 -3.71 -13.12
C VAL A 308 1.82 -2.76 -14.13
N GLU A 309 0.50 -2.59 -14.12
CA GLU A 309 -0.20 -1.61 -14.95
C GLU A 309 0.23 -0.18 -14.61
N ALA A 310 0.45 0.14 -13.33
CA ALA A 310 0.98 1.42 -12.90
C ALA A 310 2.40 1.70 -13.44
N ILE A 311 3.25 0.66 -13.52
CA ILE A 311 4.60 0.74 -14.12
C ILE A 311 4.52 0.88 -15.64
N GLU A 312 3.66 0.11 -16.32
CA GLU A 312 3.40 0.23 -17.75
C GLU A 312 2.86 1.62 -18.13
N ALA A 313 2.01 2.21 -17.29
CA ALA A 313 1.47 3.55 -17.46
C ALA A 313 2.53 4.68 -17.29
N GLY A 314 3.68 4.37 -16.69
CA GLY A 314 4.86 5.25 -16.63
C GLY A 314 5.81 5.10 -17.84
N MET A 315 5.66 4.08 -18.68
CA MET A 315 6.65 3.75 -19.72
C MET A 315 6.75 4.78 -20.85
N ASN A 316 7.99 5.04 -21.26
CA ASN A 316 8.31 5.67 -22.53
C ASN A 316 8.03 4.73 -23.73
N LYS A 317 6.95 4.99 -24.48
CA LYS A 317 6.53 4.25 -25.68
C LYS A 317 7.57 4.11 -26.81
N ASN A 318 8.64 4.92 -26.79
CA ASN A 318 9.72 4.86 -27.78
C ASN A 318 10.90 3.97 -27.34
N VAL A 319 10.87 3.43 -26.11
CA VAL A 319 11.90 2.55 -25.53
C VAL A 319 11.32 1.15 -25.34
N ALA A 320 12.05 0.12 -25.75
CA ALA A 320 11.60 -1.27 -25.59
C ALA A 320 11.68 -1.71 -24.12
N ALA A 321 10.78 -2.60 -23.68
CA ALA A 321 10.71 -3.09 -22.30
C ALA A 321 12.05 -3.67 -21.77
N ASN A 322 12.84 -4.32 -22.63
CA ASN A 322 14.17 -4.85 -22.30
C ASN A 322 15.28 -3.76 -22.20
N GLN A 323 15.00 -2.53 -22.62
CA GLN A 323 15.84 -1.33 -22.50
C GLN A 323 15.33 -0.36 -21.42
N THR A 324 14.17 -0.64 -20.82
CA THR A 324 13.65 0.04 -19.63
C THR A 324 14.28 -0.55 -18.36
N GLY A 325 14.57 0.31 -17.39
CA GLY A 325 14.83 -0.02 -16.00
C GLY A 325 13.60 0.20 -15.12
N VAL A 326 13.46 -0.61 -14.08
CA VAL A 326 12.41 -0.45 -13.07
C VAL A 326 13.08 -0.45 -11.71
N LEU A 327 12.96 0.67 -11.00
CA LEU A 327 13.40 0.81 -9.61
C LEU A 327 12.15 0.74 -8.73
N LEU A 328 12.00 -0.36 -8.00
CA LEU A 328 10.96 -0.53 -6.99
C LEU A 328 11.47 0.07 -5.68
N LEU A 329 11.05 1.30 -5.38
CA LEU A 329 11.41 2.06 -4.19
C LEU A 329 10.54 1.65 -3.00
N ASN A 330 11.11 1.62 -1.80
CA ASN A 330 10.45 1.10 -0.61
C ASN A 330 10.83 1.91 0.64
N HIS A 331 9.88 2.27 1.51
CA HIS A 331 10.21 2.70 2.86
C HIS A 331 10.75 1.53 3.68
N ALA A 332 11.84 1.82 4.38
CA ALA A 332 12.40 1.02 5.45
C ALA A 332 11.51 0.97 6.72
N LEU A 333 12.00 0.35 7.79
CA LEU A 333 11.41 0.32 9.14
C LEU A 333 12.16 1.25 10.12
N VAL A 334 11.65 1.40 11.35
CA VAL A 334 12.49 1.88 12.47
C VAL A 334 13.46 0.78 12.91
N ASP A 335 14.61 1.15 13.48
CA ASP A 335 15.53 0.18 14.08
C ASP A 335 14.83 -0.58 15.23
N TRP A 336 15.10 -1.87 15.41
CA TRP A 336 14.46 -2.76 16.40
C TRP A 336 13.01 -3.16 16.10
N ALA A 337 12.42 -2.78 14.96
CA ALA A 337 11.11 -3.32 14.55
C ALA A 337 11.19 -4.73 13.95
N GLU A 338 12.37 -5.17 13.49
CA GLU A 338 12.63 -6.48 12.89
C GLU A 338 12.31 -7.69 13.79
N TYR A 339 12.11 -7.44 15.09
CA TYR A 339 11.65 -8.41 16.08
C TYR A 339 10.15 -8.77 15.99
N PHE A 340 9.35 -8.02 15.24
CA PHE A 340 7.91 -8.32 15.09
C PHE A 340 7.30 -7.86 13.75
N ASP A 341 7.99 -7.04 12.97
CA ASP A 341 7.47 -6.39 11.77
C ASP A 341 7.98 -7.03 10.46
N PRO A 342 7.17 -7.86 9.78
CA PRO A 342 7.54 -8.55 8.55
C PRO A 342 7.47 -7.68 7.29
N LYS A 343 7.20 -6.37 7.39
CA LYS A 343 7.05 -5.45 6.24
C LYS A 343 8.10 -5.65 5.14
N ILE A 344 9.38 -5.74 5.51
CA ILE A 344 10.49 -5.85 4.56
C ILE A 344 10.41 -7.18 3.79
N ASN A 345 10.00 -8.27 4.45
CA ASN A 345 9.85 -9.58 3.84
C ASN A 345 8.61 -9.61 2.92
N ASP A 346 7.46 -9.09 3.38
CA ASP A 346 6.24 -8.94 2.56
C ASP A 346 6.51 -8.06 1.31
N THR A 347 7.29 -6.98 1.47
CA THR A 347 7.74 -6.09 0.39
C THR A 347 8.58 -6.82 -0.65
N VAL A 348 9.56 -7.63 -0.22
CA VAL A 348 10.43 -8.40 -1.13
C VAL A 348 9.61 -9.44 -1.91
N ALA A 349 8.59 -10.04 -1.30
CA ALA A 349 7.68 -10.95 -1.99
C ALA A 349 6.86 -10.23 -3.08
N LEU A 350 6.25 -9.07 -2.77
CA LEU A 350 5.51 -8.28 -3.77
C LEU A 350 6.44 -7.82 -4.92
N ASN A 351 7.65 -7.37 -4.61
CA ASN A 351 8.63 -6.95 -5.62
C ASN A 351 9.06 -8.11 -6.55
N GLN A 352 9.13 -9.35 -6.05
CA GLN A 352 9.38 -10.55 -6.84
C GLN A 352 8.17 -10.94 -7.72
N ASN A 353 6.95 -10.79 -7.23
CA ASN A 353 5.73 -11.00 -8.03
C ASN A 353 5.63 -9.98 -9.18
N ILE A 354 5.94 -8.71 -8.90
CA ILE A 354 6.00 -7.64 -9.91
C ILE A 354 7.07 -7.95 -10.97
N GLU A 355 8.29 -8.38 -10.58
CA GLU A 355 9.30 -8.83 -11.53
C GLU A 355 8.79 -9.96 -12.43
N ALA A 356 8.22 -11.03 -11.85
CA ALA A 356 7.79 -12.19 -12.61
C ALA A 356 6.77 -11.83 -13.72
N SER A 357 5.86 -10.90 -13.42
CA SER A 357 4.89 -10.36 -14.37
C SER A 357 5.54 -9.47 -15.45
N LEU A 358 6.45 -8.55 -15.06
CA LEU A 358 7.19 -7.69 -15.99
C LEU A 358 8.10 -8.51 -16.94
N VAL A 359 8.77 -9.55 -16.43
CA VAL A 359 9.60 -10.45 -17.25
C VAL A 359 8.75 -11.22 -18.26
N ALA A 360 7.54 -11.67 -17.88
CA ALA A 360 6.57 -12.25 -18.83
C ALA A 360 6.11 -11.24 -19.90
N LYS A 361 6.08 -9.93 -19.58
CA LYS A 361 5.84 -8.80 -20.50
C LYS A 361 7.09 -8.37 -21.30
N GLY A 362 8.22 -9.08 -21.18
CA GLY A 362 9.42 -8.86 -21.98
C GLY A 362 10.42 -7.83 -21.43
N PHE A 363 10.28 -7.43 -20.16
CA PHE A 363 11.33 -6.68 -19.47
C PHE A 363 12.57 -7.56 -19.23
N ASN A 364 13.73 -6.93 -19.09
CA ASN A 364 14.96 -7.61 -18.70
C ASN A 364 15.00 -7.77 -17.16
N PRO A 365 15.08 -8.99 -16.60
CA PRO A 365 15.05 -9.21 -15.14
C PRO A 365 16.14 -8.47 -14.39
N ASP A 366 17.34 -8.39 -14.96
CA ASP A 366 18.45 -7.61 -14.36
C ASP A 366 18.12 -6.11 -14.25
N ASN A 367 17.29 -5.58 -15.14
CA ASN A 367 16.93 -4.16 -15.14
C ASN A 367 15.82 -3.83 -14.12
N ILE A 368 15.30 -4.83 -13.39
CA ILE A 368 14.28 -4.68 -12.35
C ILE A 368 14.95 -4.86 -10.99
N VAL A 369 15.01 -3.80 -10.19
CA VAL A 369 15.76 -3.76 -8.92
C VAL A 369 14.91 -3.19 -7.78
N GLY A 370 15.07 -3.72 -6.57
CA GLY A 370 14.45 -3.20 -5.35
C GLY A 370 15.43 -2.34 -4.55
N ALA A 371 14.95 -1.21 -4.04
CA ALA A 371 15.76 -0.27 -3.30
C ALA A 371 15.02 0.42 -2.14
N TYR A 372 15.79 0.98 -1.21
CA TYR A 372 15.33 1.73 -0.04
C TYR A 372 15.96 3.13 0.00
N MET A 373 15.46 4.00 0.89
CA MET A 373 16.10 5.30 1.18
C MET A 373 17.42 5.14 1.97
N GLY A 374 17.93 6.24 2.53
CA GLY A 374 19.16 6.21 3.32
C GLY A 374 19.01 5.45 4.63
N ILE A 375 20.15 5.02 5.18
CA ILE A 375 20.28 4.57 6.57
C ILE A 375 21.04 5.67 7.33
N LYS A 376 20.76 5.86 8.63
CA LYS A 376 21.49 6.84 9.45
C LYS A 376 22.94 6.41 9.71
N GLU A 377 23.87 6.97 8.95
CA GLU A 377 25.30 6.69 9.08
C GLU A 377 25.92 7.48 10.25
N ILE A 378 26.32 6.78 11.32
CA ILE A 378 27.09 7.37 12.40
C ILE A 378 28.54 7.57 11.92
N GLY A 379 28.92 8.83 11.66
CA GLY A 379 30.24 9.18 11.15
C GLY A 379 31.41 8.70 12.02
N THR A 380 32.49 8.27 11.37
CA THR A 380 33.76 7.89 12.01
C THR A 380 34.71 9.09 12.11
N ALA A 381 35.82 8.94 12.84
CA ALA A 381 36.77 10.04 13.07
C ALA A 381 37.60 10.45 11.83
N GLU A 382 37.60 9.66 10.76
CA GLU A 382 38.52 9.76 9.62
C GLU A 382 38.05 10.77 8.54
N GLY A 383 37.60 11.94 9.00
CA GLY A 383 37.23 13.11 8.20
C GLY A 383 37.08 14.36 9.07
N GLY A 384 36.31 14.24 10.17
CA GLY A 384 36.24 15.20 11.27
C GLY A 384 35.41 16.48 11.02
N PRO A 385 35.20 17.32 12.07
CA PRO A 385 35.69 17.19 13.44
C PRO A 385 34.61 16.91 14.50
N SER A 386 35.05 16.30 15.61
CA SER A 386 34.35 16.12 16.90
C SER A 386 33.17 15.12 16.94
N THR A 387 32.93 14.60 18.14
CA THR A 387 32.11 13.41 18.40
C THR A 387 30.68 13.75 18.82
N GLY A 388 29.70 13.45 17.98
CA GLY A 388 28.29 13.43 18.40
C GLY A 388 27.29 13.57 17.27
N VAL A 389 26.87 12.43 16.68
CA VAL A 389 25.74 12.27 15.75
C VAL A 389 25.82 13.13 14.48
N GLU A 390 25.92 12.46 13.33
CA GLU A 390 25.94 13.12 12.03
C GLU A 390 24.81 12.60 11.12
N LEU A 391 24.31 13.49 10.26
CA LEU A 391 23.73 13.15 8.97
C LEU A 391 24.84 13.45 7.95
N THR A 392 25.42 12.42 7.33
CA THR A 392 26.58 12.62 6.44
C THR A 392 26.12 13.22 5.11
N ARG A 393 27.01 13.91 4.40
CA ARG A 393 26.74 14.37 3.02
C ARG A 393 26.52 13.18 2.04
N ASN A 394 26.88 11.97 2.45
CA ASN A 394 26.66 10.73 1.69
C ASN A 394 25.22 10.18 1.89
N MET A 395 24.47 10.67 2.87
CA MET A 395 23.05 10.34 3.07
C MET A 395 22.22 11.23 2.14
N ARG A 396 21.90 10.72 0.95
CA ARG A 396 21.43 11.56 -0.17
C ARG A 396 19.91 11.80 -0.19
N GLY A 397 19.11 11.09 0.61
CA GLY A 397 17.65 11.26 0.74
C GLY A 397 17.17 11.49 2.20
N GLU A 398 15.88 11.76 2.38
CA GLU A 398 15.30 12.25 3.66
C GLU A 398 14.92 11.13 4.65
N ASN A 399 14.36 10.02 4.17
CA ASN A 399 13.99 8.90 5.05
C ASN A 399 15.23 8.09 5.49
N LEU A 400 15.36 7.85 6.79
CA LEU A 400 16.56 7.31 7.46
C LEU A 400 16.33 5.97 8.20
N GLY A 401 15.29 5.22 7.81
CA GLY A 401 14.96 3.92 8.40
C GLY A 401 15.96 2.80 8.05
N HIS A 402 15.70 1.60 8.57
CA HIS A 402 16.48 0.40 8.32
C HIS A 402 15.67 -0.68 7.61
N ALA A 403 16.20 -1.25 6.53
CA ALA A 403 15.54 -2.31 5.77
C ALA A 403 15.93 -3.70 6.31
N TRP A 404 15.85 -3.90 7.62
CA TRP A 404 16.17 -5.18 8.26
C TRP A 404 15.09 -6.21 7.99
N LEU A 405 15.49 -7.42 7.61
CA LEU A 405 14.60 -8.58 7.47
C LEU A 405 14.15 -9.07 8.87
N TYR A 406 12.88 -9.45 8.94
CA TYR A 406 12.22 -10.01 10.11
C TYR A 406 12.95 -11.24 10.67
N GLU A 407 13.10 -11.30 12.00
CA GLU A 407 13.79 -12.38 12.74
C GLU A 407 15.26 -12.58 12.30
N THR A 408 15.94 -11.51 11.87
CA THR A 408 17.36 -11.56 11.51
C THR A 408 18.21 -10.65 12.38
N ASN A 409 19.49 -11.00 12.51
CA ASN A 409 20.51 -10.09 13.05
C ASN A 409 20.85 -8.99 12.02
N LYS A 410 19.90 -8.07 11.81
CA LYS A 410 20.02 -6.86 10.97
C LYS A 410 20.52 -7.15 9.55
N GLN A 411 19.92 -8.15 8.88
CA GLN A 411 20.23 -8.49 7.50
C GLN A 411 19.38 -7.65 6.53
N LEU A 412 19.99 -7.10 5.48
CA LEU A 412 19.28 -6.48 4.36
C LEU A 412 18.77 -7.56 3.38
N PRO A 413 17.73 -7.27 2.57
CA PRO A 413 17.34 -8.08 1.43
C PRO A 413 18.53 -8.41 0.51
N ALA A 414 18.66 -9.69 0.15
CA ALA A 414 19.82 -10.18 -0.58
C ALA A 414 19.86 -9.74 -2.05
N GLY A 415 21.07 -9.46 -2.55
CA GLY A 415 21.31 -9.14 -3.97
C GLY A 415 20.59 -7.86 -4.40
N LYS A 416 19.92 -7.92 -5.54
CA LYS A 416 19.30 -6.75 -6.21
C LYS A 416 18.07 -6.16 -5.51
N TRP A 417 17.69 -6.69 -4.34
CA TRP A 417 16.53 -6.24 -3.56
C TRP A 417 16.90 -5.28 -2.42
N GLY A 418 18.18 -5.14 -2.08
CA GLY A 418 18.65 -4.40 -0.90
C GLY A 418 19.47 -3.15 -1.20
N TYR A 419 19.36 -2.56 -2.40
CA TYR A 419 20.09 -1.35 -2.76
C TYR A 419 19.63 -0.12 -1.95
N LYS A 420 20.51 0.88 -1.75
CA LYS A 420 20.05 2.26 -1.53
C LYS A 420 19.63 2.83 -2.89
N TYR A 421 18.61 3.70 -2.95
CA TYR A 421 18.02 4.10 -4.24
C TYR A 421 19.01 4.74 -5.22
N TRP A 422 20.00 5.49 -4.74
CA TRP A 422 21.05 6.05 -5.58
C TRP A 422 22.02 4.99 -6.12
N ASP A 423 22.30 3.91 -5.37
CA ASP A 423 23.10 2.77 -5.84
C ASP A 423 22.34 2.00 -6.94
N ALA A 424 21.01 1.88 -6.81
CA ALA A 424 20.14 1.30 -7.83
C ALA A 424 20.06 2.17 -9.10
N LEU A 425 19.97 3.50 -8.96
CA LEU A 425 20.00 4.42 -10.09
C LEU A 425 21.36 4.38 -10.82
N GLU A 426 22.48 4.27 -10.09
CA GLU A 426 23.79 4.10 -10.71
C GLU A 426 23.93 2.75 -11.42
N TYR A 427 23.44 1.67 -10.79
CA TYR A 427 23.40 0.35 -11.41
C TYR A 427 22.61 0.35 -12.73
N LEU A 428 21.41 0.98 -12.75
CA LEU A 428 20.59 1.10 -13.95
C LEU A 428 21.25 2.00 -15.02
N LYS A 429 21.82 3.15 -14.63
CA LYS A 429 22.61 4.02 -15.53
C LYS A 429 23.75 3.24 -16.19
N ASN A 430 24.53 2.51 -15.41
CA ASN A 430 25.71 1.78 -15.87
C ASN A 430 25.36 0.55 -16.75
N ARG A 431 24.11 0.07 -16.71
CA ARG A 431 23.56 -0.90 -17.67
C ARG A 431 23.08 -0.28 -18.99
N GLY A 432 23.06 1.05 -19.11
CA GLY A 432 22.65 1.75 -20.34
C GLY A 432 21.14 1.69 -20.63
N VAL A 433 20.29 1.62 -19.60
CA VAL A 433 18.83 1.67 -19.78
C VAL A 433 18.41 3.04 -20.33
N GLN A 434 17.52 3.08 -21.32
CA GLN A 434 17.13 4.31 -22.01
C GLN A 434 15.94 5.02 -21.34
N HIS A 435 15.24 4.29 -20.47
CA HIS A 435 14.16 4.79 -19.65
C HIS A 435 14.19 4.13 -18.27
N ILE A 436 13.82 4.84 -17.19
CA ILE A 436 13.66 4.29 -15.84
C ILE A 436 12.24 4.62 -15.34
N VAL A 437 11.48 3.60 -14.94
CA VAL A 437 10.23 3.80 -14.17
C VAL A 437 10.53 3.63 -12.69
N ILE A 438 10.14 4.61 -11.88
CA ILE A 438 10.20 4.54 -10.42
C ILE A 438 8.86 4.04 -9.90
N GLY A 439 8.79 2.75 -9.56
CA GLY A 439 7.63 2.17 -8.88
C GLY A 439 7.75 2.37 -7.37
N PHE A 440 6.65 2.66 -6.68
CA PHE A 440 6.63 2.74 -5.21
C PHE A 440 5.54 1.83 -4.61
N PRO A 441 5.67 0.49 -4.73
CA PRO A 441 4.59 -0.46 -4.41
C PRO A 441 4.09 -0.44 -2.96
N GLN A 442 4.77 0.26 -2.04
CA GLN A 442 4.29 0.50 -0.68
C GLN A 442 3.30 1.67 -0.55
N ILE A 443 3.07 2.46 -1.60
CA ILE A 443 2.17 3.63 -1.61
C ILE A 443 1.37 3.58 -2.92
N ILE A 444 0.29 2.78 -2.93
CA ILE A 444 -0.55 2.58 -4.12
C ILE A 444 -1.69 3.61 -4.26
N THR A 445 -1.73 4.59 -3.35
CA THR A 445 -2.69 5.70 -3.32
C THR A 445 -1.90 7.01 -3.35
N ASP A 446 -2.15 7.86 -4.32
CA ASP A 446 -1.47 9.15 -4.48
C ASP A 446 -1.62 10.02 -3.22
N SER A 447 -0.53 10.70 -2.88
CA SER A 447 -0.40 11.61 -1.72
C SER A 447 0.77 12.56 -1.98
N VAL A 448 0.91 13.63 -1.19
CA VAL A 448 2.01 14.62 -1.28
C VAL A 448 3.41 13.98 -1.30
N LEU A 449 3.58 12.85 -0.63
CA LEU A 449 4.80 12.05 -0.58
C LEU A 449 5.18 11.47 -1.96
N GLN A 450 4.22 10.88 -2.69
CA GLN A 450 4.47 10.44 -4.07
C GLN A 450 4.40 11.59 -5.07
N LEU A 451 3.49 12.54 -4.87
CA LEU A 451 3.24 13.64 -5.79
C LEU A 451 4.29 14.75 -5.68
N VAL A 452 5.13 14.78 -4.63
CA VAL A 452 6.17 15.80 -4.41
C VAL A 452 7.47 15.23 -3.80
N GLU A 453 7.45 14.60 -2.63
CA GLU A 453 8.68 14.28 -1.88
C GLU A 453 9.61 13.30 -2.63
N ILE A 454 9.07 12.21 -3.19
CA ILE A 454 9.85 11.20 -3.93
C ILE A 454 10.38 11.71 -5.28
N PRO A 455 9.56 12.37 -6.15
CA PRO A 455 10.06 12.95 -7.39
C PRO A 455 11.23 13.92 -7.19
N ASN A 456 11.23 14.70 -6.11
CA ASN A 456 12.39 15.51 -5.73
C ASN A 456 13.61 14.64 -5.37
N GLN A 457 13.47 13.61 -4.54
CA GLN A 457 14.58 12.72 -4.16
C GLN A 457 15.19 12.00 -5.38
N ILE A 458 14.38 11.59 -6.37
CA ILE A 458 14.88 11.00 -7.62
C ILE A 458 15.51 12.07 -8.53
N GLY A 459 14.85 13.21 -8.71
CA GLY A 459 15.35 14.33 -9.53
C GLY A 459 16.71 14.86 -9.06
N LYS A 460 16.98 14.82 -7.74
CA LYS A 460 18.30 15.12 -7.18
C LYS A 460 19.38 14.22 -7.78
N GLU A 461 19.13 12.92 -7.91
CA GLU A 461 20.09 11.96 -8.43
C GLU A 461 20.27 12.08 -9.95
N ILE A 462 19.18 11.95 -10.72
CA ILE A 462 19.21 11.77 -12.19
C ILE A 462 18.61 12.93 -13.01
N GLY A 463 18.20 14.01 -12.35
CA GLY A 463 17.76 15.26 -12.98
C GLY A 463 16.26 15.37 -13.22
N ILE A 464 15.74 16.60 -13.29
CA ILE A 464 14.33 16.86 -13.63
C ILE A 464 14.07 16.98 -15.14
N LYS A 465 15.09 17.27 -15.98
CA LYS A 465 14.93 17.35 -17.45
C LYS A 465 14.88 15.97 -18.08
N THR A 466 13.67 15.44 -18.20
CA THR A 466 13.39 14.20 -18.95
C THR A 466 13.36 14.48 -20.46
N TRP A 467 14.43 14.08 -21.16
CA TRP A 467 14.74 14.49 -22.55
C TRP A 467 13.69 14.20 -23.64
N LEU A 468 12.57 13.54 -23.33
CA LEU A 468 11.47 13.31 -24.29
C LEU A 468 10.37 14.38 -24.28
N LYS A 469 10.19 15.13 -23.18
CA LYS A 469 9.01 15.99 -22.97
C LYS A 469 9.29 17.49 -23.01
N TRP A 470 10.53 17.89 -23.33
CA TRP A 470 10.93 19.29 -23.38
C TRP A 470 10.03 20.10 -24.33
N GLY A 471 9.22 21.00 -23.76
CA GLY A 471 8.28 21.85 -24.50
C GLY A 471 6.98 21.19 -24.97
N THR A 472 6.62 19.98 -24.49
CA THR A 472 5.44 19.22 -24.99
C THR A 472 4.41 18.86 -23.92
N PHE A 473 4.32 19.63 -22.83
CA PHE A 473 3.38 19.37 -21.73
C PHE A 473 2.00 20.01 -21.96
N ASP A 474 0.97 19.49 -21.29
CA ASP A 474 -0.37 20.10 -21.28
C ASP A 474 -0.44 21.23 -20.25
N TYR A 475 -0.08 22.44 -20.70
CA TYR A 475 -0.13 23.67 -19.92
C TYR A 475 -1.55 24.11 -19.48
N SER A 476 -2.62 23.37 -19.83
CA SER A 476 -3.98 23.64 -19.34
C SER A 476 -4.34 22.90 -18.05
N THR A 477 -3.66 21.78 -17.77
CA THR A 477 -3.80 21.01 -16.51
C THR A 477 -2.52 20.96 -15.68
N TYR A 478 -1.38 21.41 -16.23
CA TYR A 478 -0.13 21.58 -15.48
C TYR A 478 -0.27 22.65 -14.38
N PRO A 479 0.42 22.53 -13.24
CA PRO A 479 0.66 23.68 -12.37
C PRO A 479 1.40 24.76 -13.17
N GLY A 480 0.84 25.97 -13.23
CA GLY A 480 1.30 27.04 -14.12
C GLY A 480 2.65 27.68 -13.78
N VAL A 481 3.39 27.14 -12.81
CA VAL A 481 4.69 27.66 -12.35
C VAL A 481 5.63 26.50 -12.01
N GLY A 482 6.79 26.47 -12.67
CA GLY A 482 7.86 25.50 -12.44
C GLY A 482 7.58 24.08 -12.94
N HIS A 483 8.60 23.22 -12.84
CA HIS A 483 8.33 21.82 -12.53
C HIS A 483 7.88 21.80 -11.06
N PRO A 484 6.89 20.99 -10.65
CA PRO A 484 6.46 20.95 -9.24
C PRO A 484 7.55 20.48 -8.25
N PHE A 485 8.75 20.14 -8.74
CA PHE A 485 9.86 19.56 -7.97
C PHE A 485 11.04 20.51 -7.95
N ALA A 486 10.96 21.43 -6.99
CA ALA A 486 11.99 22.28 -6.41
C ALA A 486 12.66 23.37 -7.27
N ASP A 487 12.69 24.57 -6.66
CA ASP A 487 13.77 25.54 -6.81
C ASP A 487 15.03 25.10 -6.01
N TYR A 488 14.84 24.43 -4.86
CA TYR A 488 15.91 23.79 -4.05
C TYR A 488 15.39 22.53 -3.31
N TRP A 489 16.27 21.55 -3.07
CA TRP A 489 16.03 20.46 -2.11
C TRP A 489 16.63 20.83 -0.75
N GLY A 490 15.85 20.67 0.32
CA GLY A 490 16.20 21.20 1.64
C GLY A 490 15.67 22.61 1.90
N ASN A 491 14.45 22.93 1.44
CA ASN A 491 13.73 24.19 1.76
C ASN A 491 13.48 24.42 3.27
N TRP A 492 13.87 23.45 4.09
CA TRP A 492 13.77 23.41 5.55
C TRP A 492 15.09 23.72 6.29
N VAL A 493 16.16 24.14 5.61
CA VAL A 493 17.40 24.56 6.28
C VAL A 493 17.40 26.06 6.59
N ASP A 494 18.26 26.47 7.54
CA ASP A 494 18.55 27.90 7.78
C ASP A 494 19.05 28.59 6.49
N THR A 495 18.50 29.74 6.12
CA THR A 495 18.98 30.47 4.92
C THR A 495 20.20 31.36 5.18
N GLN A 496 20.74 31.36 6.41
CA GLN A 496 21.76 32.32 6.88
C GLN A 496 23.04 31.64 7.39
N CYS A 497 24.13 31.84 6.65
CA CYS A 497 25.45 31.31 6.91
C CYS A 497 26.32 32.29 7.71
N ASN A 498 27.30 31.78 8.44
CA ASN A 498 28.29 32.59 9.16
C ASN A 498 29.23 33.25 8.14
N VAL A 499 29.50 34.55 8.30
CA VAL A 499 30.39 35.30 7.40
C VAL A 499 31.79 34.68 7.40
N ILE A 500 32.30 34.30 6.23
CA ILE A 500 33.56 33.55 6.13
C ILE A 500 34.74 34.42 6.58
N GLY A 501 35.42 33.99 7.65
CA GLY A 501 36.53 34.73 8.27
C GLY A 501 36.11 36.00 9.03
N GLY A 502 34.80 36.25 9.21
CA GLY A 502 34.25 37.43 9.87
C GLY A 502 33.38 37.08 11.09
N THR A 503 32.48 38.02 11.43
CA THR A 503 31.45 37.84 12.47
C THR A 503 30.09 38.25 11.91
N GLY A 504 29.02 37.64 12.44
CA GLY A 504 27.65 37.85 11.96
C GLY A 504 27.21 36.82 10.92
N LYS A 505 26.10 37.14 10.23
CA LYS A 505 25.43 36.27 9.26
C LYS A 505 25.31 36.95 7.90
N GLU A 506 25.35 36.15 6.83
CA GLU A 506 25.03 36.52 5.45
C GLU A 506 24.20 35.40 4.79
N PRO A 507 23.47 35.65 3.69
CA PRO A 507 22.74 34.60 2.98
C PRO A 507 23.65 33.45 2.55
N CYS A 508 23.24 32.21 2.83
CA CYS A 508 23.91 31.01 2.31
C CYS A 508 23.81 30.94 0.79
N CYS A 509 24.75 30.26 0.13
CA CYS A 509 24.68 29.99 -1.30
C CYS A 509 24.10 28.60 -1.60
N PHE A 510 22.85 28.58 -2.08
CA PHE A 510 22.15 27.35 -2.46
C PHE A 510 22.12 27.08 -3.98
N GLN A 511 22.64 27.99 -4.80
CA GLN A 511 22.62 27.89 -6.25
C GLN A 511 23.87 27.17 -6.79
N MET A 512 23.69 26.19 -7.69
CA MET A 512 24.80 25.66 -8.50
C MET A 512 25.47 26.75 -9.32
N GLU A 513 26.73 26.52 -9.69
CA GLU A 513 27.66 27.52 -10.26
C GLU A 513 28.08 28.61 -9.25
N GLY A 514 27.37 28.75 -8.12
CA GLY A 514 27.68 29.65 -7.02
C GLY A 514 26.87 30.95 -7.08
N CYS A 515 27.07 31.78 -6.06
CA CYS A 515 26.30 32.99 -5.82
C CYS A 515 27.21 34.22 -5.83
N GLY A 516 26.66 35.41 -6.11
CA GLY A 516 27.43 36.67 -6.20
C GLY A 516 27.99 37.23 -4.88
N GLY A 517 28.20 36.39 -3.86
CA GLY A 517 28.71 36.75 -2.53
C GLY A 517 29.85 35.84 -2.06
N SER A 518 30.14 35.87 -0.76
CA SER A 518 31.27 35.15 -0.15
C SER A 518 31.09 33.64 -0.04
N GLN A 519 29.84 33.16 0.02
CA GLN A 519 29.51 31.78 0.38
C GLN A 519 29.68 30.82 -0.80
N PRO A 520 30.36 29.67 -0.62
CA PRO A 520 30.47 28.64 -1.66
C PRO A 520 29.18 27.81 -1.79
N TYR A 521 29.01 27.18 -2.95
CA TYR A 521 28.01 26.13 -3.16
C TYR A 521 28.64 24.73 -3.09
N PRO A 522 27.99 23.73 -2.43
CA PRO A 522 26.93 23.91 -1.45
C PRO A 522 27.46 24.58 -0.18
N PRO A 523 26.58 25.09 0.71
CA PRO A 523 27.01 25.79 1.92
C PRO A 523 27.96 24.97 2.79
N LEU A 524 28.89 25.66 3.44
CA LEU A 524 29.72 25.05 4.48
C LEU A 524 28.84 24.63 5.66
N ARG A 525 29.25 23.57 6.39
CA ARG A 525 28.59 23.17 7.63
C ARG A 525 28.63 24.32 8.64
N GLN A 526 27.47 24.66 9.20
CA GLN A 526 27.34 25.79 10.12
C GLN A 526 27.45 25.35 11.59
N THR A 527 27.12 24.09 11.90
CA THR A 527 27.26 23.54 13.25
C THR A 527 28.68 23.10 13.59
N THR A 528 29.12 23.45 14.81
CA THR A 528 30.38 22.98 15.41
C THR A 528 30.19 21.72 16.28
N GLY A 529 28.94 21.40 16.67
CA GLY A 529 28.55 20.17 17.35
C GLY A 529 27.75 19.25 16.44
N ALA A 530 26.81 18.48 17.00
CA ALA A 530 25.90 17.61 16.24
C ALA A 530 25.26 18.34 15.05
N ARG A 531 25.18 17.68 13.89
CA ARG A 531 24.61 18.29 12.69
C ARG A 531 23.09 18.18 12.73
N THR A 532 22.41 19.31 12.82
CA THR A 532 20.94 19.41 12.76
C THR A 532 20.42 19.17 11.35
N ALA A 533 19.18 18.74 11.22
CA ALA A 533 18.45 18.65 9.95
C ALA A 533 18.25 20.03 9.29
N LEU A 534 18.38 21.10 10.07
CA LEU A 534 18.31 22.50 9.62
C LEU A 534 19.68 23.06 9.17
N ASP A 535 20.79 22.32 9.28
CA ASP A 535 22.13 22.82 8.89
C ASP A 535 22.18 23.07 7.36
N PRO A 536 22.58 24.28 6.90
CA PRO A 536 22.54 24.64 5.48
C PRO A 536 23.35 23.75 4.55
N SER A 537 24.35 23.03 5.07
CA SER A 537 25.14 22.05 4.31
C SER A 537 24.40 20.75 3.96
N LEU A 538 23.13 20.62 4.36
CA LEU A 538 22.22 19.54 3.97
C LEU A 538 21.28 19.92 2.81
N ALA A 539 21.22 21.19 2.42
CA ALA A 539 20.47 21.61 1.23
C ALA A 539 21.33 21.49 -0.05
N TYR A 540 20.63 21.26 -1.16
CA TYR A 540 21.19 21.08 -2.49
C TYR A 540 20.26 21.73 -3.52
N ASP A 541 20.83 22.41 -4.50
CA ASP A 541 20.09 22.79 -5.71
C ASP A 541 19.57 21.53 -6.43
N LEU A 542 18.35 21.58 -6.99
CA LEU A 542 17.80 20.43 -7.70
C LEU A 542 18.16 20.51 -9.19
N SER A 543 19.32 19.96 -9.53
CA SER A 543 19.83 20.04 -10.89
C SER A 543 18.88 19.45 -11.93
N ASP A 544 18.70 20.20 -13.02
CA ASP A 544 18.17 19.74 -14.30
C ASP A 544 18.64 18.33 -14.71
N TYR A 545 19.88 17.97 -14.40
CA TYR A 545 20.54 16.72 -14.84
C TYR A 545 21.03 15.83 -13.69
N GLY A 546 20.71 16.23 -12.46
CA GLY A 546 21.11 15.53 -11.24
C GLY A 546 22.62 15.56 -10.99
N HIS A 547 23.02 14.96 -9.87
CA HIS A 547 24.43 14.87 -9.47
C HIS A 547 25.08 13.49 -9.71
N LEU A 548 24.32 12.50 -10.19
CA LEU A 548 24.80 11.12 -10.35
C LEU A 548 25.73 10.94 -11.56
N GLY A 549 27.02 11.25 -11.36
CA GLY A 549 28.05 11.21 -12.39
C GLY A 549 28.50 12.60 -12.88
N TYR A 550 28.21 13.64 -12.10
CA TYR A 550 28.71 15.01 -12.29
C TYR A 550 29.92 15.28 -11.39
N ASP A 551 31.03 15.67 -11.99
CA ASP A 551 32.25 16.18 -11.36
C ASP A 551 32.39 17.69 -11.62
N PRO A 552 32.27 18.55 -10.59
CA PRO A 552 32.39 20.00 -10.76
C PRO A 552 33.82 20.45 -11.15
N ALA A 553 34.85 19.60 -11.04
CA ALA A 553 36.20 19.91 -11.49
C ALA A 553 36.34 19.95 -13.03
N LEU A 554 35.40 19.34 -13.77
CA LEU A 554 35.40 19.31 -15.24
C LEU A 554 34.65 20.50 -15.89
N GLY A 555 34.12 21.42 -15.08
CA GLY A 555 33.41 22.63 -15.53
C GLY A 555 31.96 22.70 -15.03
N PRO A 556 31.27 23.84 -15.26
CA PRO A 556 29.86 24.03 -14.89
C PRO A 556 28.93 23.06 -15.66
N PRO A 557 27.69 22.86 -15.18
CA PRO A 557 26.68 22.15 -15.96
C PRO A 557 26.31 22.97 -17.21
N ASN A 558 25.59 22.34 -18.15
CA ASN A 558 25.10 23.02 -19.34
C ASN A 558 23.56 22.90 -19.39
N PRO A 559 22.80 24.01 -19.27
CA PRO A 559 21.33 23.99 -19.19
C PRO A 559 20.62 23.54 -20.49
N ASP A 560 21.35 23.17 -21.55
CA ASP A 560 20.80 22.66 -22.81
C ASP A 560 21.30 21.23 -23.18
N MET A 561 22.23 20.62 -22.45
CA MET A 561 22.75 19.27 -22.77
C MET A 561 23.33 18.51 -21.56
N PRO A 562 23.25 17.16 -21.50
CA PRO A 562 23.83 16.39 -20.41
C PRO A 562 25.35 16.60 -20.35
N VAL A 563 25.90 16.71 -19.14
CA VAL A 563 27.34 16.87 -18.94
C VAL A 563 27.98 15.60 -18.41
N GLN A 564 29.16 15.29 -18.94
CA GLN A 564 30.06 14.26 -18.41
C GLN A 564 29.42 12.85 -18.39
N ASN A 565 29.28 12.22 -17.22
CA ASN A 565 28.82 10.83 -17.04
C ASN A 565 27.45 10.75 -16.33
N GLN A 566 26.63 11.79 -16.48
CA GLN A 566 25.23 11.82 -16.02
C GLN A 566 24.34 10.82 -16.77
N TYR A 567 23.14 10.58 -16.26
CA TYR A 567 22.13 9.79 -16.94
C TYR A 567 21.53 10.57 -18.13
N THR A 568 21.59 9.99 -19.32
CA THR A 568 21.14 10.63 -20.58
C THR A 568 19.79 10.12 -21.08
N GLY A 569 19.21 9.13 -20.40
CA GLY A 569 17.91 8.57 -20.74
C GLY A 569 16.74 9.42 -20.22
N THR A 570 15.63 8.75 -19.98
CA THR A 570 14.39 9.39 -19.50
C THR A 570 13.89 8.69 -18.25
N TRP A 571 13.09 9.33 -17.42
CA TRP A 571 12.45 8.64 -16.30
C TRP A 571 11.05 9.17 -16.04
N GLU A 572 10.26 8.42 -15.29
CA GLU A 572 8.94 8.80 -14.82
C GLU A 572 8.65 8.08 -13.49
N MET A 573 7.80 8.66 -12.64
CA MET A 573 7.12 7.87 -11.61
C MET A 573 6.12 6.91 -12.27
N TYR A 574 5.91 5.75 -11.65
CA TYR A 574 4.74 4.92 -11.94
C TYR A 574 3.45 5.68 -11.57
N LYS A 575 2.32 5.33 -12.19
CA LYS A 575 1.01 6.00 -11.94
C LYS A 575 0.13 5.05 -11.13
N PRO A 576 -0.08 5.25 -9.82
CA PRO A 576 -0.67 4.23 -8.98
C PRO A 576 -2.12 3.91 -9.35
N ALA A 577 -2.61 2.80 -8.82
CA ALA A 577 -4.00 2.37 -8.94
C ALA A 577 -4.97 3.17 -8.04
N SER A 578 -4.62 4.40 -7.66
CA SER A 578 -5.26 5.23 -6.63
C SER A 578 -6.79 5.24 -6.65
N ALA A 579 -7.38 5.36 -7.84
CA ALA A 579 -8.83 5.42 -8.06
C ALA A 579 -9.33 4.26 -8.95
N ARG A 580 -8.68 3.09 -8.88
CA ARG A 580 -9.13 1.86 -9.56
C ARG A 580 -10.08 1.10 -8.63
N PRO A 581 -11.34 0.82 -9.03
CA PRO A 581 -12.28 0.08 -8.20
C PRO A 581 -11.77 -1.33 -7.85
N GLU A 582 -10.89 -1.91 -8.68
CA GLU A 582 -10.23 -3.18 -8.39
C GLU A 582 -9.42 -3.19 -7.08
N VAL A 583 -9.04 -2.02 -6.54
CA VAL A 583 -8.48 -1.91 -5.18
C VAL A 583 -9.55 -2.27 -4.14
N GLY A 584 -10.73 -1.64 -4.21
CA GLY A 584 -11.85 -1.92 -3.31
C GLY A 584 -12.41 -3.34 -3.50
N GLU A 585 -12.54 -3.80 -4.75
CA GLU A 585 -13.00 -5.17 -5.08
C GLU A 585 -12.03 -6.25 -4.56
N MET A 586 -10.71 -6.01 -4.60
CA MET A 586 -9.71 -6.90 -4.00
C MET A 586 -9.88 -6.98 -2.47
N LEU A 587 -10.02 -5.84 -1.79
CA LEU A 587 -10.21 -5.81 -0.33
C LEU A 587 -11.53 -6.48 0.08
N ALA A 588 -12.62 -6.20 -0.66
CA ALA A 588 -13.93 -6.81 -0.49
C ALA A 588 -13.89 -8.33 -0.62
N LYS A 589 -13.25 -8.86 -1.67
CA LYS A 589 -13.02 -10.30 -1.88
C LYS A 589 -12.39 -10.96 -0.66
N HIS A 590 -11.39 -10.35 -0.02
CA HIS A 590 -10.79 -10.91 1.19
C HIS A 590 -11.75 -10.90 2.38
N ILE A 591 -12.57 -9.86 2.57
CA ILE A 591 -13.60 -9.85 3.63
C ILE A 591 -14.67 -10.92 3.38
N LEU A 592 -15.15 -11.04 2.14
CA LEU A 592 -16.20 -12.00 1.74
C LEU A 592 -15.78 -13.46 1.94
N ASN A 593 -14.48 -13.77 1.78
CA ASN A 593 -13.94 -15.11 2.03
C ASN A 593 -13.97 -15.55 3.51
N GLU A 594 -14.24 -14.64 4.46
CA GLU A 594 -14.33 -14.96 5.88
C GLU A 594 -15.74 -15.42 6.32
N PHE A 595 -16.74 -15.37 5.43
CA PHE A 595 -18.17 -15.56 5.71
C PHE A 595 -18.88 -16.39 4.64
N GLU A 596 -20.07 -16.92 4.94
CA GLU A 596 -20.84 -17.75 3.99
C GLU A 596 -21.64 -16.85 3.02
N CYS A 597 -20.94 -16.29 2.04
CA CYS A 597 -21.45 -15.32 1.07
C CYS A 597 -21.89 -15.93 -0.27
N THR A 598 -23.03 -15.46 -0.79
CA THR A 598 -23.59 -15.85 -2.10
C THR A 598 -23.91 -14.60 -2.93
N SER A 599 -23.57 -14.57 -4.22
CA SER A 599 -23.81 -13.36 -5.03
C SER A 599 -25.32 -13.12 -5.26
N THR A 600 -25.79 -11.89 -5.02
CA THR A 600 -27.19 -11.48 -5.28
C THR A 600 -27.47 -11.36 -6.77
N THR A 601 -26.44 -11.03 -7.54
CA THR A 601 -26.47 -10.97 -8.99
C THR A 601 -26.70 -12.36 -9.59
N THR A 602 -27.97 -12.67 -9.90
CA THR A 602 -28.31 -13.70 -10.90
C THR A 602 -27.99 -13.19 -12.31
N THR A 603 -26.76 -12.71 -12.50
CA THR A 603 -26.22 -12.35 -13.81
C THR A 603 -26.14 -13.64 -14.61
N THR A 604 -26.79 -13.68 -15.76
CA THR A 604 -26.41 -14.64 -16.81
C THR A 604 -25.05 -14.19 -17.35
N VAL A 605 -23.99 -14.46 -16.58
CA VAL A 605 -22.61 -14.13 -16.94
C VAL A 605 -22.38 -14.74 -18.32
N PRO A 606 -22.01 -13.96 -19.36
CA PRO A 606 -21.63 -14.57 -20.64
C PRO A 606 -20.50 -15.56 -20.36
N ALA A 607 -20.55 -16.77 -20.94
CA ALA A 607 -19.59 -17.83 -20.60
C ALA A 607 -18.15 -17.32 -20.71
N THR A 608 -17.37 -17.50 -19.64
CA THR A 608 -16.04 -16.88 -19.53
C THR A 608 -15.15 -17.41 -20.64
N VAL A 609 -14.57 -16.49 -21.41
CA VAL A 609 -14.21 -16.79 -22.78
C VAL A 609 -12.83 -17.45 -22.83
N ILE A 610 -12.78 -18.76 -23.13
CA ILE A 610 -11.58 -19.28 -23.80
C ILE A 610 -11.46 -18.56 -25.14
N ASN A 611 -10.35 -17.86 -25.36
CA ASN A 611 -10.13 -17.22 -26.65
C ASN A 611 -9.55 -18.26 -27.62
N LEU A 612 -10.43 -19.12 -28.15
CA LEU A 612 -10.07 -20.24 -29.01
C LEU A 612 -9.54 -19.73 -30.37
N GLN A 613 -8.22 -19.77 -30.55
CA GLN A 613 -7.56 -19.35 -31.79
C GLN A 613 -7.78 -20.35 -32.93
N ASP A 614 -7.73 -21.65 -32.60
CA ASP A 614 -7.75 -22.73 -33.58
C ASP A 614 -8.30 -24.02 -32.97
N PHE A 615 -9.00 -24.81 -33.78
CA PHE A 615 -9.44 -26.17 -33.46
C PHE A 615 -9.50 -26.96 -34.77
N GLN A 616 -8.79 -28.09 -34.84
CA GLN A 616 -8.63 -28.88 -36.06
C GLN A 616 -8.77 -30.38 -35.81
N ALA A 617 -9.17 -31.10 -36.86
CA ALA A 617 -9.28 -32.55 -36.87
C ALA A 617 -8.43 -33.14 -38.00
N ILE A 618 -7.27 -33.70 -37.66
CA ILE A 618 -6.28 -34.21 -38.60
C ILE A 618 -6.54 -35.71 -38.87
N PRO A 619 -6.90 -36.12 -40.10
CA PRO A 619 -7.18 -37.52 -40.42
C PRO A 619 -5.90 -38.36 -40.52
N GLY A 620 -5.94 -39.56 -39.94
CA GLY A 620 -4.90 -40.58 -40.11
C GLY A 620 -5.46 -41.96 -40.42
N ASN A 621 -4.59 -42.98 -40.46
CA ASN A 621 -5.01 -44.36 -40.66
C ASN A 621 -5.67 -44.90 -39.38
N ARG A 622 -7.00 -45.11 -39.43
CA ARG A 622 -7.87 -45.57 -38.32
C ARG A 622 -7.82 -44.70 -37.05
N LYS A 623 -7.36 -43.45 -37.18
CA LYS A 623 -7.35 -42.43 -36.11
C LYS A 623 -7.76 -41.04 -36.64
N VAL A 624 -8.22 -40.17 -35.75
CA VAL A 624 -8.21 -38.71 -35.91
C VAL A 624 -7.39 -38.13 -34.78
N THR A 625 -6.50 -37.19 -35.06
CA THR A 625 -5.82 -36.39 -34.05
C THR A 625 -6.44 -35.00 -34.03
N LEU A 626 -7.04 -34.63 -32.90
CA LEU A 626 -7.58 -33.30 -32.66
C LEU A 626 -6.49 -32.44 -32.04
N ILE A 627 -6.41 -31.18 -32.45
CA ILE A 627 -5.51 -30.17 -31.88
C ILE A 627 -6.33 -28.89 -31.70
N TRP A 628 -6.17 -28.19 -30.58
CA TRP A 628 -6.73 -26.86 -30.38
C TRP A 628 -5.75 -25.96 -29.64
N THR A 629 -5.88 -24.65 -29.86
CA THR A 629 -5.06 -23.61 -29.23
C THR A 629 -5.94 -22.51 -28.67
N THR A 630 -5.76 -22.19 -27.40
CA THR A 630 -6.31 -21.02 -26.71
C THR A 630 -5.29 -19.87 -26.75
N ALA A 631 -5.75 -18.62 -26.83
CA ALA A 631 -4.91 -17.42 -26.67
C ALA A 631 -4.71 -17.07 -25.19
N SER A 632 -5.76 -17.33 -24.40
CA SER A 632 -5.86 -17.12 -22.96
C SER A 632 -6.93 -18.06 -22.41
N GLU A 633 -6.80 -18.41 -21.13
CA GLU A 633 -7.76 -19.19 -20.35
C GLU A 633 -7.97 -18.51 -19.00
N ILE A 634 -9.22 -18.12 -18.70
CA ILE A 634 -9.63 -17.52 -17.43
C ILE A 634 -10.62 -18.49 -16.80
N ASP A 635 -10.35 -18.89 -15.56
CA ASP A 635 -11.20 -19.78 -14.75
C ASP A 635 -11.61 -21.11 -15.41
N ASN A 636 -10.84 -21.60 -16.37
CA ASN A 636 -11.05 -22.89 -17.05
C ASN A 636 -10.48 -24.05 -16.21
N VAL A 637 -11.27 -25.10 -15.99
CA VAL A 637 -10.83 -26.36 -15.34
C VAL A 637 -10.31 -27.35 -16.39
N GLY A 638 -10.88 -27.36 -17.60
CA GLY A 638 -10.42 -28.22 -18.68
C GLY A 638 -11.48 -28.55 -19.72
N PHE A 639 -11.17 -29.53 -20.55
CA PHE A 639 -11.87 -29.79 -21.80
C PHE A 639 -12.40 -31.22 -21.95
N ASN A 640 -13.59 -31.34 -22.53
CA ASN A 640 -14.16 -32.58 -23.03
C ASN A 640 -14.19 -32.58 -24.57
N ILE A 641 -14.16 -33.77 -25.16
CA ILE A 641 -14.20 -34.00 -26.61
C ILE A 641 -15.44 -34.82 -26.96
N TYR A 642 -16.21 -34.29 -27.89
CA TYR A 642 -17.47 -34.89 -28.37
C TYR A 642 -17.36 -35.27 -29.84
N ARG A 643 -18.03 -36.35 -30.25
CA ARG A 643 -17.99 -36.88 -31.62
C ARG A 643 -19.35 -37.34 -32.11
N SER A 644 -19.66 -37.00 -33.37
CA SER A 644 -20.76 -37.60 -34.13
C SER A 644 -20.27 -38.19 -35.46
N SER A 645 -21.13 -38.96 -36.13
CA SER A 645 -20.97 -39.26 -37.56
C SER A 645 -21.82 -38.42 -38.50
N GLU A 646 -22.64 -37.52 -37.96
CA GLU A 646 -23.48 -36.60 -38.71
C GLU A 646 -23.19 -35.18 -38.20
N LYS A 647 -23.25 -34.17 -39.06
CA LYS A 647 -22.83 -32.81 -38.69
C LYS A 647 -23.69 -32.26 -37.55
N ASP A 648 -25.00 -32.44 -37.68
CA ASP A 648 -26.01 -31.81 -36.84
C ASP A 648 -26.82 -32.86 -36.06
N GLY A 649 -26.30 -34.10 -35.94
CA GLY A 649 -26.87 -35.20 -35.16
C GLY A 649 -26.38 -35.22 -33.69
N SER A 650 -26.73 -36.27 -32.95
CA SER A 650 -26.24 -36.49 -31.57
C SER A 650 -24.72 -36.68 -31.53
N TYR A 651 -24.06 -36.16 -30.48
CA TYR A 651 -22.62 -36.31 -30.25
C TYR A 651 -22.36 -37.07 -28.93
N ASP A 652 -21.48 -38.08 -28.97
CA ASP A 652 -21.03 -38.82 -27.79
C ASP A 652 -19.73 -38.22 -27.24
N ARG A 653 -19.56 -38.14 -25.91
CA ARG A 653 -18.25 -37.81 -25.31
C ARG A 653 -17.27 -38.97 -25.52
N ILE A 654 -16.03 -38.69 -25.91
CA ILE A 654 -15.01 -39.72 -26.25
C ILE A 654 -13.74 -39.69 -25.39
N ASN A 655 -13.56 -38.68 -24.53
CA ASN A 655 -12.58 -38.71 -23.45
C ASN A 655 -13.20 -39.30 -22.18
N ALA A 656 -12.45 -40.17 -21.49
CA ALA A 656 -12.88 -40.79 -20.23
C ALA A 656 -12.79 -39.78 -19.07
N GLU A 657 -11.61 -39.20 -18.89
CA GLU A 657 -11.29 -38.15 -17.91
C GLU A 657 -11.27 -36.78 -18.60
N LEU A 658 -11.56 -35.72 -17.84
CA LEU A 658 -11.46 -34.33 -18.30
C LEU A 658 -10.00 -34.02 -18.67
N ILE A 659 -9.78 -33.30 -19.77
CA ILE A 659 -8.44 -32.90 -20.21
C ILE A 659 -8.10 -31.58 -19.50
N PRO A 660 -7.24 -31.54 -18.47
CA PRO A 660 -7.11 -30.37 -17.61
C PRO A 660 -6.57 -29.15 -18.37
N ALA A 661 -7.06 -27.99 -17.97
CA ALA A 661 -6.56 -26.68 -18.39
C ALA A 661 -5.08 -26.50 -18.05
N LYS A 662 -4.40 -25.66 -18.84
CA LYS A 662 -2.97 -25.35 -18.75
C LYS A 662 -2.63 -23.90 -19.10
N GLY A 663 -3.56 -23.17 -19.70
CA GLY A 663 -3.39 -21.75 -20.01
C GLY A 663 -3.52 -20.88 -18.77
N SER A 664 -3.26 -19.59 -18.95
CA SER A 664 -3.57 -18.55 -17.99
C SER A 664 -4.25 -17.37 -18.70
N PRO A 665 -4.70 -16.33 -17.98
CA PRO A 665 -5.29 -15.14 -18.60
C PRO A 665 -4.38 -14.44 -19.63
N ALA A 666 -3.07 -14.70 -19.59
CA ALA A 666 -2.05 -14.05 -20.41
C ALA A 666 -1.20 -15.01 -21.27
N THR A 667 -1.47 -16.31 -21.29
CA THR A 667 -0.66 -17.28 -22.06
C THR A 667 -1.49 -18.18 -22.97
N SER A 668 -0.99 -18.36 -24.20
CA SER A 668 -1.56 -19.32 -25.14
C SER A 668 -1.18 -20.76 -24.79
N SER A 669 -2.12 -21.69 -24.98
CA SER A 669 -1.90 -23.11 -24.69
C SER A 669 -2.43 -24.00 -25.81
N THR A 670 -1.66 -25.03 -26.16
CA THR A 670 -1.98 -25.99 -27.23
C THR A 670 -2.18 -27.39 -26.67
N TYR A 671 -3.27 -28.02 -27.09
CA TYR A 671 -3.70 -29.32 -26.60
C TYR A 671 -3.83 -30.33 -27.74
N GLN A 672 -3.82 -31.62 -27.40
CA GLN A 672 -3.98 -32.69 -28.37
C GLN A 672 -4.77 -33.86 -27.79
N PHE A 673 -5.73 -34.35 -28.56
CA PHE A 673 -6.45 -35.61 -28.30
C PHE A 673 -6.36 -36.53 -29.52
N THR A 674 -6.42 -37.85 -29.34
CA THR A 674 -6.41 -38.80 -30.48
C THR A 674 -7.54 -39.82 -30.35
N ASP A 675 -8.57 -39.63 -31.18
CA ASP A 675 -9.66 -40.59 -31.35
C ASP A 675 -9.17 -41.84 -32.10
N LYS A 676 -9.29 -42.99 -31.45
CA LYS A 676 -8.96 -44.31 -31.98
C LYS A 676 -9.78 -45.38 -31.23
N PRO A 677 -10.30 -46.43 -31.89
CA PRO A 677 -10.25 -46.69 -33.33
C PRO A 677 -11.42 -46.07 -34.10
N VAL A 678 -11.14 -45.45 -35.24
CA VAL A 678 -12.15 -44.98 -36.21
C VAL A 678 -12.05 -45.73 -37.54
N ARG A 679 -13.11 -45.67 -38.35
CA ARG A 679 -13.17 -46.36 -39.66
C ARG A 679 -12.69 -45.46 -40.79
N ASN A 680 -11.71 -45.94 -41.56
CA ASN A 680 -11.26 -45.26 -42.79
C ASN A 680 -12.44 -45.03 -43.76
N ARG A 681 -12.38 -43.94 -44.53
CA ARG A 681 -13.38 -43.46 -45.49
C ARG A 681 -14.75 -43.04 -44.91
N LYS A 682 -15.01 -43.19 -43.61
CA LYS A 682 -16.15 -42.54 -42.92
C LYS A 682 -15.73 -41.13 -42.47
N THR A 683 -16.60 -40.14 -42.61
CA THR A 683 -16.41 -38.81 -42.01
C THR A 683 -16.89 -38.83 -40.57
N TYR A 684 -16.17 -38.14 -39.69
CA TYR A 684 -16.54 -37.91 -38.30
C TYR A 684 -16.50 -36.40 -38.02
N TRP A 685 -17.43 -35.95 -37.18
CA TRP A 685 -17.56 -34.57 -36.74
C TRP A 685 -17.21 -34.49 -35.25
N TYR A 686 -16.52 -33.43 -34.84
CA TYR A 686 -16.03 -33.26 -33.47
C TYR A 686 -16.36 -31.89 -32.92
N LYS A 687 -16.76 -31.84 -31.65
CA LYS A 687 -16.89 -30.61 -30.86
C LYS A 687 -15.92 -30.66 -29.68
N LEU A 688 -15.46 -29.47 -29.29
CA LEU A 688 -14.70 -29.23 -28.07
C LEU A 688 -15.67 -28.61 -27.05
N GLU A 689 -15.65 -29.10 -25.82
CA GLU A 689 -16.35 -28.52 -24.68
C GLU A 689 -15.29 -28.02 -23.69
N ASP A 690 -15.42 -26.78 -23.21
CA ASP A 690 -14.70 -26.29 -22.02
C ASP A 690 -15.61 -26.35 -20.79
N ILE A 691 -14.99 -26.35 -19.59
CA ILE A 691 -15.68 -26.33 -18.29
C ILE A 691 -14.98 -25.34 -17.37
N ASP A 692 -15.71 -24.38 -16.81
CA ASP A 692 -15.16 -23.41 -15.85
C ASP A 692 -15.12 -23.93 -14.39
N THR A 693 -14.49 -23.17 -13.49
CA THR A 693 -14.37 -23.47 -12.04
C THR A 693 -15.71 -23.53 -11.31
N GLN A 694 -16.79 -23.05 -11.95
CA GLN A 694 -18.16 -23.08 -11.44
C GLN A 694 -18.99 -24.23 -12.07
N GLY A 695 -18.38 -25.05 -12.94
CA GLY A 695 -18.98 -26.23 -13.57
C GLY A 695 -19.85 -25.94 -14.80
N LYS A 696 -19.82 -24.71 -15.33
CA LYS A 696 -20.53 -24.28 -16.54
C LYS A 696 -19.74 -24.71 -17.78
N VAL A 697 -20.43 -24.92 -18.91
CA VAL A 697 -19.82 -25.47 -20.13
C VAL A 697 -20.09 -24.64 -21.39
N THR A 698 -19.08 -24.53 -22.28
CA THR A 698 -19.20 -23.90 -23.61
C THR A 698 -18.81 -24.90 -24.71
N MET A 699 -19.41 -24.80 -25.90
CA MET A 699 -19.25 -25.77 -26.99
C MET A 699 -18.77 -25.13 -28.30
N HIS A 700 -17.69 -25.66 -28.87
CA HIS A 700 -17.00 -25.12 -30.06
C HIS A 700 -17.00 -26.09 -31.24
N GLY A 701 -16.90 -25.53 -32.45
CA GLY A 701 -16.96 -26.26 -33.73
C GLY A 701 -18.40 -26.41 -34.28
N PRO A 702 -18.74 -27.50 -34.98
CA PRO A 702 -17.96 -28.72 -35.14
C PRO A 702 -16.92 -28.66 -36.26
N VAL A 703 -15.79 -29.32 -36.03
CA VAL A 703 -14.75 -29.61 -37.05
C VAL A 703 -14.95 -31.03 -37.61
N SER A 704 -14.33 -31.38 -38.74
CA SER A 704 -14.50 -32.72 -39.31
C SER A 704 -13.23 -33.33 -39.90
N ALA A 705 -13.16 -34.66 -39.87
CA ALA A 705 -12.08 -35.44 -40.46
C ALA A 705 -12.60 -36.70 -41.13
N LYS A 706 -11.88 -37.16 -42.16
CA LYS A 706 -12.17 -38.40 -42.90
C LYS A 706 -10.94 -39.31 -42.92
N PRO A 707 -10.73 -40.16 -41.89
CA PRO A 707 -9.62 -41.11 -41.78
C PRO A 707 -9.33 -41.90 -43.06
N GLY A 708 -8.06 -42.17 -43.33
CA GLY A 708 -7.59 -42.74 -44.60
C GLY A 708 -6.26 -43.47 -44.48
N PHE A 709 -5.97 -44.34 -45.45
CA PHE A 709 -4.75 -45.17 -45.43
C PHE A 709 -3.45 -44.38 -45.66
N PHE A 710 -3.55 -43.15 -46.17
CA PHE A 710 -2.43 -42.23 -46.38
C PHE A 710 -2.68 -40.96 -45.58
N ALA A 711 -1.63 -40.42 -44.94
CA ALA A 711 -1.70 -39.15 -44.22
C ALA A 711 -1.68 -38.00 -45.24
N VAL A 712 -2.78 -37.25 -45.35
CA VAL A 712 -2.88 -36.09 -46.23
C VAL A 712 -2.47 -34.84 -45.46
N LEU A 713 -1.22 -34.39 -45.68
CA LEU A 713 -0.73 -33.10 -45.18
C LEU A 713 -1.27 -31.96 -46.05
N SER A 714 -2.53 -31.57 -45.84
CA SER A 714 -3.09 -30.35 -46.45
C SER A 714 -2.77 -29.14 -45.57
N ARG A 715 -1.72 -28.38 -45.91
CA ARG A 715 -1.58 -26.99 -45.45
C ARG A 715 -2.60 -26.11 -46.19
N LYS A 716 -3.36 -25.31 -45.44
CA LYS A 716 -3.72 -23.94 -45.79
C LYS A 716 -3.93 -23.15 -44.51
#